data_AF-A0A7G8FP72-F1
#
_entry.id   AF-A0A7G8FP72-F1
#
_cell.length_a   1.000
_cell.length_b   1.000
_cell.length_c   1.000
_cell.angle_alpha   90.00
_cell.angle_beta   90.00
_cell.angle_gamma   90.00
#
_symmetry.space_group_name_H-M   'P 1'
#
loop_
_entity.id
_entity.type
_entity.pdbx_description
1 polymer ?
#
loop_
_entity_poly.entity_id
_entity_poly.type
_entity_poly.pdbx_seq_one_letter_code
_entity_poly.pdbx_strand_id
1 'polypeptide(L)'
;MLPGRRRDVDALLAWGRRPSARRVERLAQRWDLPVWHLEDGLLRSVAKGREHPPLCLLVDALGVHFDATGPSRMEQLIAAPITADEADRARALQRRWCEQRLSKVNPPVEAEAPQEPYVLVVDQSAGDRSIALGLADARCFQRMLQAALEEHPDCTVVLKVHPDVISGRARGHFSGRELAHPRVSLSADGGHPAGLLERARAVYVVTSQMGFEALLWGRPVHCFGMPFYGGWGLTHDRCPPPARRRQGASLEALVHAALVGACRCIDPHRHQPCSVETLMGAIGLQRRLQGQQPRRCVAFGFTPWKQRSLRRFLAGSQLRFRAPWRRIPQGVDAVVVWGRRAKPRLLAAAARRQLPVLQVEDGFLRSVGLGADLVDPVSWVVDHQGVYYDATRPSDLETRLATGQWTEAQRQRAAALRQRLVEEAITKYNLQAEPWRRPAGRDRVVLVVGQVESDASIRYGAPGLRSNRALLAAVRAAEPEAYLVYKPHPDVVAGLCRAGAGEDNAAELCDEVLTQGSIQQLFTQIDALHVLTSLAGFEALLRGLEVHCWGLPFYAGWGLTHDRERCDRRQRQLSLDELVHAALIDYPRYVSRESGWFITPEQAIDDLVAWRAAPPQRRTLVQALFRHWGRLRRR
;
A
#
# COMPACT_ATOMS: atom_id res chain seq x y z
N MET A 1 -12.93 29.31 -26.77
CA MET A 1 -11.93 29.16 -27.84
C MET A 1 -12.39 29.95 -29.04
N LEU A 2 -11.63 30.96 -29.48
CA LEU A 2 -11.90 31.72 -30.71
C LEU A 2 -11.66 30.81 -31.94
N PRO A 3 -12.55 30.81 -32.95
CA PRO A 3 -12.32 30.11 -34.21
C PRO A 3 -11.35 30.88 -35.12
N GLY A 4 -10.51 30.17 -35.87
CA GLY A 4 -10.05 30.69 -37.16
C GLY A 4 -8.62 31.21 -37.33
N ARG A 5 -7.62 30.69 -36.61
CA ARG A 5 -6.23 30.76 -37.12
C ARG A 5 -5.59 29.39 -37.00
N ARG A 6 -4.99 28.89 -38.11
CA ARG A 6 -4.06 27.76 -38.10
C ARG A 6 -3.09 28.00 -36.93
N ARG A 7 -3.20 27.20 -35.88
CA ARG A 7 -2.22 27.21 -34.79
C ARG A 7 -1.17 26.17 -35.16
N ASP A 8 0.07 26.47 -34.81
CA ASP A 8 1.26 25.62 -34.89
C ASP A 8 1.04 24.33 -34.08
N VAL A 9 0.29 23.37 -34.64
CA VAL A 9 -0.07 22.10 -34.00
C VAL A 9 -0.03 20.97 -35.02
N ASP A 10 0.49 19.81 -34.60
CA ASP A 10 0.65 18.64 -35.47
C ASP A 10 -0.58 17.71 -35.48
N ALA A 11 -1.43 17.78 -34.45
CA ALA A 11 -2.59 16.90 -34.29
C ALA A 11 -3.68 17.55 -33.44
N LEU A 12 -4.93 17.08 -33.62
CA LEU A 12 -6.05 17.43 -32.75
C LEU A 12 -6.41 16.26 -31.82
N LEU A 13 -6.77 16.57 -30.57
CA LEU A 13 -7.14 15.57 -29.57
C LEU A 13 -8.65 15.51 -29.39
N ALA A 14 -9.21 14.30 -29.38
CA ALA A 14 -10.61 14.04 -29.11
C ALA A 14 -10.78 12.96 -28.03
N TRP A 15 -11.79 13.05 -27.17
CA TRP A 15 -12.07 11.99 -26.19
C TRP A 15 -13.04 10.95 -26.78
N GLY A 16 -12.53 9.75 -27.04
CA GLY A 16 -13.27 8.62 -27.60
C GLY A 16 -14.12 9.02 -28.80
N ARG A 17 -15.36 8.51 -28.85
CA ARG A 17 -16.39 8.86 -29.84
C ARG A 17 -17.53 9.69 -29.22
N ARG A 18 -17.20 10.58 -28.28
CA ARG A 18 -18.18 11.48 -27.65
C ARG A 18 -18.76 12.45 -28.67
N PRO A 19 -19.96 13.03 -28.43
CA PRO A 19 -20.52 14.04 -29.35
C PRO A 19 -19.58 15.23 -29.63
N SER A 20 -18.73 15.59 -28.67
CA SER A 20 -17.69 16.60 -28.85
C SER A 20 -16.59 16.18 -29.84
N ALA A 21 -16.24 14.89 -29.91
CA ALA A 21 -15.25 14.36 -30.86
C ALA A 21 -15.64 14.65 -32.31
N ARG A 22 -16.93 14.56 -32.65
CA ARG A 22 -17.43 14.90 -34.00
C ARG A 22 -17.13 16.33 -34.45
N ARG A 23 -17.02 17.27 -33.49
CA ARG A 23 -16.64 18.66 -33.79
C ARG A 23 -15.15 18.77 -34.06
N VAL A 24 -14.33 17.99 -33.33
CA VAL A 24 -12.88 17.90 -33.54
C VAL A 24 -12.58 17.23 -34.87
N GLU A 25 -13.24 16.12 -35.21
CA GLU A 25 -13.09 15.43 -36.49
C GLU A 25 -13.43 16.34 -37.69
N ARG A 26 -14.54 17.09 -37.62
CA ARG A 26 -14.88 18.10 -38.64
C ARG A 26 -13.90 19.28 -38.70
N LEU A 27 -13.25 19.61 -37.59
CA LEU A 27 -12.21 20.63 -37.58
C LEU A 27 -10.93 20.10 -38.24
N ALA A 28 -10.56 18.86 -37.90
CA ALA A 28 -9.42 18.15 -38.44
C ALA A 28 -9.48 18.02 -39.96
N GLN A 29 -10.64 17.62 -40.50
CA GLN A 29 -10.89 17.56 -41.94
C GLN A 29 -10.71 18.92 -42.63
N ARG A 30 -11.16 20.02 -41.98
CA ARG A 30 -10.98 21.38 -42.53
C ARG A 30 -9.56 21.89 -42.44
N TRP A 31 -8.77 21.36 -41.49
CA TRP A 31 -7.40 21.80 -41.23
C TRP A 31 -6.35 20.86 -41.82
N ASP A 32 -6.78 19.72 -42.38
CA ASP A 32 -5.93 18.65 -42.87
C ASP A 32 -4.93 18.15 -41.82
N LEU A 33 -5.44 17.88 -40.61
CA LEU A 33 -4.66 17.38 -39.48
C LEU A 33 -5.17 16.02 -39.00
N PRO A 34 -4.29 15.16 -38.46
CA PRO A 34 -4.71 13.91 -37.82
C PRO A 34 -5.49 14.19 -36.52
N VAL A 35 -6.37 13.25 -36.16
CA VAL A 35 -7.06 13.24 -34.86
C VAL A 35 -6.53 12.08 -34.03
N TRP A 36 -6.05 12.36 -32.83
CA TRP A 36 -5.74 11.33 -31.85
C TRP A 36 -6.88 11.23 -30.85
N HIS A 37 -7.45 10.04 -30.75
CA HIS A 37 -8.49 9.74 -29.79
C HIS A 37 -7.88 9.26 -28.47
N LEU A 38 -8.30 9.91 -27.40
CA LEU A 38 -7.95 9.58 -26.03
C LEU A 38 -9.09 8.81 -25.37
N GLU A 39 -8.75 7.80 -24.58
CA GLU A 39 -9.67 7.14 -23.66
C GLU A 39 -8.99 6.79 -22.34
N ASP A 40 -9.81 6.48 -21.34
CA ASP A 40 -9.30 5.90 -20.09
C ASP A 40 -8.55 4.60 -20.42
N GLY A 41 -7.38 4.42 -19.80
CA GLY A 41 -6.63 3.17 -19.82
C GLY A 41 -7.41 2.00 -19.23
N LEU A 42 -7.00 0.78 -19.61
CA LEU A 42 -7.61 -0.44 -19.10
C LEU A 42 -7.36 -0.62 -17.59
N LEU A 43 -6.26 -0.08 -17.06
CA LEU A 43 -6.04 0.14 -15.63
C LEU A 43 -6.12 1.64 -15.35
N ARG A 44 -7.30 2.15 -15.00
CA ARG A 44 -7.53 3.60 -14.91
C ARG A 44 -6.99 4.20 -13.62
N SER A 45 -7.45 3.72 -12.46
CA SER A 45 -7.24 4.39 -11.16
C SER A 45 -7.80 3.56 -9.98
N VAL A 46 -7.65 4.07 -8.75
CA VAL A 46 -8.30 3.52 -7.53
C VAL A 46 -9.82 3.65 -7.60
N ALA A 47 -10.36 4.81 -7.97
CA ALA A 47 -11.81 5.00 -8.14
C ALA A 47 -12.10 5.98 -9.30
N LYS A 48 -13.38 6.21 -9.62
CA LYS A 48 -13.79 7.29 -10.54
C LYS A 48 -14.02 8.59 -9.76
N GLY A 49 -13.86 9.73 -10.42
CA GLY A 49 -14.17 11.05 -9.86
C GLY A 49 -13.04 12.05 -10.02
N ARG A 50 -13.28 13.31 -9.62
CA ARG A 50 -12.28 14.38 -9.71
C ARG A 50 -11.05 14.12 -8.83
N GLU A 51 -11.25 13.48 -7.68
CA GLU A 51 -10.18 13.11 -6.74
C GLU A 51 -9.37 11.90 -7.23
N HIS A 52 -9.83 11.21 -8.27
CA HIS A 52 -9.20 10.03 -8.85
C HIS A 52 -9.12 10.15 -10.39
N PRO A 53 -8.24 11.02 -10.89
CA PRO A 53 -7.99 11.17 -12.32
C PRO A 53 -7.46 9.86 -12.93
N PRO A 54 -7.58 9.67 -14.26
CA PRO A 54 -6.96 8.52 -14.92
C PRO A 54 -5.44 8.59 -14.79
N LEU A 55 -4.85 7.50 -14.31
CA LEU A 55 -3.40 7.28 -14.23
C LEU A 55 -2.86 6.53 -15.44
N CYS A 56 -3.75 6.04 -16.30
CA CYS A 56 -3.42 5.46 -17.59
C CYS A 56 -4.39 5.99 -18.65
N LEU A 57 -3.87 6.28 -19.84
CA LEU A 57 -4.66 6.65 -21.01
C LEU A 57 -4.33 5.73 -22.19
N LEU A 58 -5.33 5.52 -23.05
CA LEU A 58 -5.15 5.01 -24.40
C LEU A 58 -5.02 6.20 -25.35
N VAL A 59 -4.05 6.14 -26.26
CA VAL A 59 -3.83 7.16 -27.30
C VAL A 59 -3.80 6.47 -28.66
N ASP A 60 -4.85 6.71 -29.44
CA ASP A 60 -5.09 6.04 -30.71
C ASP A 60 -5.19 7.08 -31.84
N ALA A 61 -4.22 7.04 -32.76
CA ALA A 61 -4.17 7.94 -33.92
C ALA A 61 -4.94 7.40 -35.15
N LEU A 62 -5.50 6.19 -35.07
CA LEU A 62 -6.19 5.52 -36.17
C LEU A 62 -7.70 5.44 -35.95
N GLY A 63 -8.13 5.20 -34.71
CA GLY A 63 -9.53 5.04 -34.36
C GLY A 63 -9.74 5.04 -32.85
N VAL A 64 -10.58 4.13 -32.35
CA VAL A 64 -10.71 3.84 -30.91
C VAL A 64 -10.86 2.34 -30.71
N HIS A 65 -10.26 1.80 -29.65
CA HIS A 65 -10.23 0.36 -29.39
C HIS A 65 -11.61 -0.34 -29.38
N PHE A 66 -12.66 0.34 -28.90
CA PHE A 66 -14.02 -0.23 -28.81
C PHE A 66 -14.84 -0.12 -30.11
N ASP A 67 -14.30 0.46 -31.18
CA ASP A 67 -15.01 0.64 -32.45
C ASP A 67 -14.65 -0.49 -33.40
N ALA A 68 -15.57 -1.46 -33.53
CA ALA A 68 -15.44 -2.58 -34.44
C ALA A 68 -15.87 -2.25 -35.88
N THR A 69 -16.30 -1.02 -36.18
CA THR A 69 -16.65 -0.63 -37.55
C THR A 69 -15.42 -0.22 -38.37
N GLY A 70 -14.37 0.26 -37.71
CA GLY A 70 -13.10 0.66 -38.33
C GLY A 70 -11.88 0.04 -37.65
N PRO A 71 -10.68 0.22 -38.21
CA PRO A 71 -9.46 -0.21 -37.57
C PRO A 71 -9.13 0.67 -36.36
N SER A 72 -8.33 0.13 -35.44
CA SER A 72 -7.79 0.88 -34.30
C SER A 72 -6.32 0.52 -34.11
N ARG A 73 -5.56 1.39 -33.45
CA ARG A 73 -4.17 1.09 -33.11
C ARG A 73 -4.07 -0.16 -32.23
N MET A 74 -5.03 -0.33 -31.31
CA MET A 74 -5.12 -1.54 -30.48
C MET A 74 -5.23 -2.80 -31.34
N GLU A 75 -6.08 -2.79 -32.36
CA GLU A 75 -6.28 -3.93 -33.27
C GLU A 75 -5.01 -4.25 -34.08
N GLN A 76 -4.30 -3.22 -34.56
CA GLN A 76 -3.01 -3.41 -35.24
C GLN A 76 -1.95 -4.02 -34.31
N LEU A 77 -1.90 -3.59 -33.05
CA LEU A 77 -0.97 -4.13 -32.06
C LEU A 77 -1.28 -5.59 -31.69
N ILE A 78 -2.56 -5.97 -31.60
CA ILE A 78 -2.97 -7.36 -31.33
C ILE A 78 -2.59 -8.28 -32.50
N ALA A 79 -2.76 -7.80 -33.73
CA ALA A 79 -2.44 -8.55 -34.94
C ALA A 79 -0.93 -8.72 -35.18
N ALA A 80 -0.10 -7.87 -34.59
CA ALA A 80 1.35 -7.90 -34.79
C ALA A 80 1.99 -9.11 -34.08
N PRO A 81 3.01 -9.73 -34.68
CA PRO A 81 3.78 -10.77 -34.00
C PRO A 81 4.52 -10.17 -32.79
N ILE A 82 4.61 -10.94 -31.71
CA ILE A 82 5.37 -10.60 -30.51
C ILE A 82 6.60 -11.49 -30.38
N THR A 83 7.65 -10.96 -29.76
CA THR A 83 8.85 -11.70 -29.37
C THR A 83 8.61 -12.61 -28.17
N ALA A 84 9.54 -13.53 -27.90
CA ALA A 84 9.48 -14.39 -26.72
C ALA A 84 9.48 -13.58 -25.40
N ASP A 85 10.33 -12.55 -25.32
CA ASP A 85 10.42 -11.67 -24.15
C ASP A 85 9.12 -10.88 -23.92
N GLU A 86 8.48 -10.42 -25.00
CA GLU A 86 7.18 -9.75 -24.92
C GLU A 86 6.08 -10.70 -24.45
N ALA A 87 6.12 -11.96 -24.89
CA ALA A 87 5.20 -12.99 -24.43
C ALA A 87 5.41 -13.33 -22.95
N ASP A 88 6.67 -13.46 -22.49
CA ASP A 88 6.99 -13.68 -21.08
C ASP A 88 6.57 -12.51 -20.20
N ARG A 89 6.81 -11.28 -20.67
CA ARG A 89 6.32 -10.07 -20.01
C ARG A 89 4.80 -10.05 -19.94
N ALA A 90 4.09 -10.41 -21.01
CA ALA A 90 2.64 -10.49 -21.02
C ALA A 90 2.10 -11.51 -20.01
N ARG A 91 2.71 -12.71 -19.93
CA ARG A 91 2.36 -13.72 -18.92
C ARG A 91 2.62 -13.23 -17.49
N ALA A 92 3.72 -12.51 -17.26
CA ALA A 92 4.02 -11.92 -15.95
C ALA A 92 3.00 -10.82 -15.59
N LEU A 93 2.57 -10.01 -16.55
CA LEU A 93 1.52 -9.00 -16.37
C LEU A 93 0.16 -9.63 -16.06
N GLN A 94 -0.22 -10.70 -16.76
CA GLN A 94 -1.45 -11.44 -16.46
C GLN A 94 -1.42 -11.97 -15.03
N ARG A 95 -0.34 -12.66 -14.62
CA ARG A 95 -0.18 -13.15 -13.23
C ARG A 95 -0.27 -12.01 -12.23
N ARG A 96 0.47 -10.92 -12.45
CA ARG A 96 0.44 -9.75 -11.56
C ARG A 96 -0.96 -9.12 -11.49
N TRP A 97 -1.72 -9.08 -12.59
CA TRP A 97 -3.09 -8.58 -12.60
C TRP A 97 -3.99 -9.40 -11.68
N CYS A 98 -3.93 -10.73 -11.78
CA CYS A 98 -4.69 -11.64 -10.94
C CYS A 98 -4.23 -11.61 -9.47
N GLU A 99 -2.92 -11.64 -9.20
CA GLU A 99 -2.35 -11.59 -7.85
C GLU A 99 -2.66 -10.28 -7.11
N GLN A 100 -2.57 -9.14 -7.81
CA GLN A 100 -2.97 -7.83 -7.29
C GLN A 100 -4.49 -7.60 -7.41
N ARG A 101 -5.21 -8.60 -7.95
CA ARG A 101 -6.66 -8.67 -8.11
C ARG A 101 -7.25 -7.51 -8.92
N LEU A 102 -6.54 -6.90 -9.86
CA LEU A 102 -6.86 -5.57 -10.43
C LEU A 102 -8.11 -5.53 -11.33
N SER A 103 -8.60 -4.33 -11.61
CA SER A 103 -9.64 -4.02 -12.60
C SER A 103 -9.44 -2.61 -13.20
N LYS A 104 -10.36 -2.13 -14.05
CA LYS A 104 -10.35 -0.74 -14.54
C LYS A 104 -10.31 0.27 -13.41
N VAL A 105 -11.20 0.09 -12.44
CA VAL A 105 -11.23 0.88 -11.20
C VAL A 105 -11.15 -0.06 -10.02
N ASN A 106 -10.49 0.41 -8.97
CA ASN A 106 -9.86 -0.44 -7.96
C ASN A 106 -10.33 -0.09 -6.53
N PRO A 107 -11.64 -0.10 -6.20
CA PRO A 107 -12.07 0.06 -4.82
C PRO A 107 -11.54 -1.08 -3.93
N PRO A 108 -11.39 -0.83 -2.60
CA PRO A 108 -10.80 -1.80 -1.68
C PRO A 108 -11.68 -3.02 -1.40
N VAL A 109 -13.00 -2.86 -1.53
CA VAL A 109 -13.99 -3.89 -1.24
C VAL A 109 -14.33 -4.65 -2.51
N GLU A 110 -14.23 -5.98 -2.46
CA GLU A 110 -14.69 -6.85 -3.53
C GLU A 110 -16.18 -7.11 -3.46
N ALA A 111 -16.78 -7.33 -4.63
CA ALA A 111 -18.13 -7.83 -4.72
C ALA A 111 -18.17 -9.25 -4.17
N GLU A 112 -19.22 -9.55 -3.40
CA GLU A 112 -19.41 -10.89 -2.86
C GLU A 112 -19.71 -11.87 -3.97
N ALA A 113 -18.90 -12.93 -4.07
CA ALA A 113 -19.11 -13.99 -5.03
C ALA A 113 -19.89 -15.13 -4.35
N PRO A 114 -20.88 -15.74 -5.03
CA PRO A 114 -21.62 -16.88 -4.49
C PRO A 114 -20.74 -18.06 -4.11
N GLN A 115 -21.22 -18.91 -3.21
CA GLN A 115 -20.53 -20.16 -2.85
C GLN A 115 -20.91 -21.28 -3.82
N GLU A 116 -22.16 -21.29 -4.28
CA GLU A 116 -22.66 -22.17 -5.32
C GLU A 116 -22.06 -21.83 -6.70
N PRO A 117 -22.02 -22.78 -7.64
CA PRO A 117 -21.59 -22.53 -9.01
C PRO A 117 -22.39 -21.41 -9.68
N TYR A 118 -21.69 -20.48 -10.32
CA TYR A 118 -22.34 -19.36 -11.00
C TYR A 118 -21.66 -18.98 -12.31
N VAL A 119 -22.44 -18.34 -13.18
CA VAL A 119 -21.97 -17.60 -14.35
C VAL A 119 -22.19 -16.11 -14.14
N LEU A 120 -21.31 -15.30 -14.70
CA LEU A 120 -21.37 -13.85 -14.57
C LEU A 120 -21.97 -13.23 -15.83
N VAL A 121 -23.05 -12.48 -15.70
CA VAL A 121 -23.62 -11.65 -16.77
C VAL A 121 -23.31 -10.19 -16.44
N VAL A 122 -22.70 -9.46 -17.37
CA VAL A 122 -22.22 -8.10 -17.13
C VAL A 122 -23.11 -7.06 -17.80
N ASP A 123 -23.72 -6.18 -17.01
CA ASP A 123 -24.47 -5.04 -17.50
C ASP A 123 -23.56 -3.87 -17.91
N GLN A 124 -24.06 -2.98 -18.75
CA GLN A 124 -23.40 -1.74 -19.16
C GLN A 124 -24.36 -0.56 -19.04
N SER A 125 -23.83 0.66 -19.06
CA SER A 125 -24.68 1.85 -19.06
C SER A 125 -25.36 2.04 -20.42
N ALA A 126 -26.67 2.27 -20.41
CA ALA A 126 -27.43 2.60 -21.60
C ALA A 126 -26.85 3.85 -22.28
N GLY A 127 -26.60 3.75 -23.59
CA GLY A 127 -25.96 4.79 -24.38
C GLY A 127 -24.43 4.77 -24.36
N ASP A 128 -23.81 3.76 -23.72
CA ASP A 128 -22.38 3.48 -23.89
C ASP A 128 -22.05 3.30 -25.39
N ARG A 129 -21.07 4.07 -25.86
CA ARG A 129 -20.65 4.08 -27.27
C ARG A 129 -20.03 2.76 -27.69
N SER A 130 -19.43 2.02 -26.75
CA SER A 130 -18.85 0.71 -27.03
C SER A 130 -19.89 -0.34 -27.41
N ILE A 131 -21.18 -0.14 -27.08
CA ILE A 131 -22.25 -1.07 -27.46
C ILE A 131 -22.53 -0.95 -28.95
N ALA A 132 -22.94 0.24 -29.40
CA ALA A 132 -23.31 0.47 -30.80
C ALA A 132 -22.11 0.32 -31.75
N LEU A 133 -20.93 0.83 -31.38
CA LEU A 133 -19.72 0.72 -32.20
C LEU A 133 -19.07 -0.66 -32.11
N GLY A 134 -19.44 -1.46 -31.11
CA GLY A 134 -19.13 -2.88 -31.02
C GLY A 134 -20.20 -3.76 -31.68
N LEU A 135 -20.93 -3.25 -32.67
CA LEU A 135 -21.92 -4.00 -33.47
C LEU A 135 -23.04 -4.64 -32.64
N ALA A 136 -23.42 -4.03 -31.52
CA ALA A 136 -24.46 -4.52 -30.63
C ALA A 136 -25.54 -3.46 -30.33
N ASP A 137 -26.65 -3.91 -29.77
CA ASP A 137 -27.76 -3.07 -29.35
C ASP A 137 -28.33 -3.53 -27.99
N ALA A 138 -29.39 -2.88 -27.53
CA ALA A 138 -30.04 -3.23 -26.25
C ALA A 138 -30.61 -4.66 -26.25
N ARG A 139 -31.02 -5.21 -27.40
CA ARG A 139 -31.59 -6.56 -27.50
C ARG A 139 -30.51 -7.63 -27.27
N CYS A 140 -29.24 -7.31 -27.53
CA CYS A 140 -28.12 -8.19 -27.20
C CYS A 140 -28.08 -8.54 -25.70
N PHE A 141 -28.43 -7.62 -24.80
CA PHE A 141 -28.41 -7.87 -23.36
C PHE A 141 -29.45 -8.91 -22.93
N GLN A 142 -30.64 -8.87 -23.52
CA GLN A 142 -31.70 -9.85 -23.26
C GLN A 142 -31.31 -11.23 -23.78
N ARG A 143 -30.78 -11.30 -25.01
CA ARG A 143 -30.27 -12.57 -25.57
C ARG A 143 -29.10 -13.13 -24.76
N MET A 144 -28.23 -12.26 -24.26
CA MET A 144 -27.09 -12.63 -23.41
C MET A 144 -27.55 -13.27 -22.10
N LEU A 145 -28.53 -12.66 -21.42
CA LEU A 145 -29.07 -13.22 -20.18
C LEU A 145 -29.80 -14.54 -20.43
N GLN A 146 -30.60 -14.62 -21.50
CA GLN A 146 -31.30 -15.84 -21.86
C GLN A 146 -30.33 -16.99 -22.17
N ALA A 147 -29.29 -16.73 -22.96
CA ALA A 147 -28.27 -17.71 -23.27
C ALA A 147 -27.51 -18.18 -22.02
N ALA A 148 -27.19 -17.28 -21.09
CA ALA A 148 -26.56 -17.67 -19.83
C ALA A 148 -27.45 -18.62 -19.00
N LEU A 149 -28.77 -18.38 -18.98
CA LEU A 149 -29.73 -19.24 -18.29
C LEU A 149 -29.89 -20.61 -18.97
N GLU A 150 -29.85 -20.67 -20.29
CA GLU A 150 -30.03 -21.89 -21.09
C GLU A 150 -28.77 -22.76 -21.14
N GLU A 151 -27.61 -22.16 -21.37
CA GLU A 151 -26.32 -22.85 -21.53
C GLU A 151 -25.76 -23.36 -20.19
N HIS A 152 -26.17 -22.74 -19.07
CA HIS A 152 -25.76 -23.13 -17.72
C HIS A 152 -26.98 -23.31 -16.80
N PRO A 153 -27.79 -24.37 -17.00
CA PRO A 153 -29.03 -24.60 -16.27
C PRO A 153 -28.80 -24.90 -14.77
N ASP A 154 -27.62 -25.40 -14.43
CA ASP A 154 -27.18 -25.80 -13.08
C ASP A 154 -26.54 -24.65 -12.27
N CYS A 155 -26.37 -23.47 -12.87
CA CYS A 155 -25.67 -22.35 -12.26
C CYS A 155 -26.62 -21.22 -11.85
N THR A 156 -26.25 -20.50 -10.79
CA THR A 156 -26.78 -19.16 -10.51
C THR A 156 -26.25 -18.17 -11.55
N VAL A 157 -27.10 -17.25 -12.01
CA VAL A 157 -26.68 -16.15 -12.89
C VAL A 157 -26.47 -14.90 -12.05
N VAL A 158 -25.21 -14.54 -11.82
CA VAL A 158 -24.88 -13.28 -11.14
C VAL A 158 -24.88 -12.16 -12.17
N LEU A 159 -25.86 -11.26 -12.07
CA LEU A 159 -25.93 -10.07 -12.89
C LEU A 159 -25.15 -8.93 -12.21
N LYS A 160 -23.98 -8.60 -12.76
CA LYS A 160 -23.15 -7.49 -12.29
C LYS A 160 -23.66 -6.18 -12.87
N VAL A 161 -24.19 -5.32 -12.00
CA VAL A 161 -24.67 -3.99 -12.39
C VAL A 161 -23.49 -3.03 -12.50
N HIS A 162 -23.53 -2.17 -13.53
CA HIS A 162 -22.49 -1.17 -13.78
C HIS A 162 -22.46 -0.09 -12.68
N PRO A 163 -21.27 0.34 -12.18
CA PRO A 163 -21.17 1.31 -11.09
C PRO A 163 -21.89 2.64 -11.33
N ASP A 164 -21.90 3.14 -12.57
CA ASP A 164 -22.59 4.39 -12.89
C ASP A 164 -24.12 4.25 -12.81
N VAL A 165 -24.67 3.04 -12.99
CA VAL A 165 -26.10 2.76 -12.78
C VAL A 165 -26.42 2.73 -11.29
N ILE A 166 -25.60 2.06 -10.48
CA ILE A 166 -25.73 2.02 -9.01
C ILE A 166 -25.71 3.44 -8.41
N SER A 167 -24.84 4.30 -8.94
CA SER A 167 -24.73 5.71 -8.51
C SER A 167 -25.84 6.64 -9.05
N GLY A 168 -26.80 6.11 -9.82
CA GLY A 168 -27.89 6.88 -10.43
C GLY A 168 -27.48 7.81 -11.58
N ARG A 169 -26.23 7.70 -12.07
CA ARG A 169 -25.69 8.53 -13.17
C ARG A 169 -26.08 8.02 -14.55
N ALA A 170 -26.51 6.75 -14.65
CA ALA A 170 -26.93 6.10 -15.88
C ALA A 170 -28.08 5.12 -15.62
N ARG A 171 -28.72 4.65 -16.70
CA ARG A 171 -29.68 3.54 -16.67
C ARG A 171 -28.99 2.25 -17.14
N GLY A 172 -29.37 1.10 -16.58
CA GLY A 172 -28.93 -0.22 -17.04
C GLY A 172 -29.80 -0.75 -18.18
N HIS A 173 -29.47 -1.93 -18.70
CA HIS A 173 -30.24 -2.58 -19.78
C HIS A 173 -31.29 -3.60 -19.31
N PHE A 174 -31.26 -4.00 -18.04
CA PHE A 174 -32.19 -4.98 -17.48
C PHE A 174 -33.37 -4.34 -16.73
N SER A 175 -34.53 -4.97 -16.82
CA SER A 175 -35.82 -4.53 -16.27
C SER A 175 -36.33 -5.48 -15.18
N GLY A 176 -37.29 -5.03 -14.36
CA GLY A 176 -37.78 -5.79 -13.20
C GLY A 176 -38.26 -7.22 -13.49
N ARG A 177 -38.77 -7.51 -14.70
CA ARG A 177 -39.20 -8.86 -15.08
C ARG A 177 -38.02 -9.83 -15.24
N GLU A 178 -36.93 -9.38 -15.86
CA GLU A 178 -35.72 -10.19 -16.05
C GLU A 178 -35.01 -10.42 -14.71
N LEU A 179 -35.05 -9.41 -13.84
CA LEU A 179 -34.46 -9.46 -12.50
C LEU A 179 -35.24 -10.35 -11.52
N ALA A 180 -36.50 -10.66 -11.82
CA ALA A 180 -37.36 -11.48 -10.95
C ALA A 180 -37.18 -12.99 -11.15
N HIS A 181 -36.32 -13.42 -12.09
CA HIS A 181 -36.08 -14.84 -12.34
C HIS A 181 -35.37 -15.49 -11.13
N PRO A 182 -35.79 -16.68 -10.64
CA PRO A 182 -35.30 -17.24 -9.37
C PRO A 182 -33.80 -17.59 -9.36
N ARG A 183 -33.20 -17.83 -10.53
CA ARG A 183 -31.74 -18.07 -10.67
C ARG A 183 -30.91 -16.81 -10.89
N VAL A 184 -31.53 -15.62 -10.99
CA VAL A 184 -30.81 -14.37 -11.22
C VAL A 184 -30.54 -13.69 -9.88
N SER A 185 -29.25 -13.49 -9.57
CA SER A 185 -28.80 -12.77 -8.38
C SER A 185 -28.14 -11.46 -8.77
N LEU A 186 -28.47 -10.38 -8.07
CA LEU A 186 -27.98 -9.03 -8.39
C LEU A 186 -26.70 -8.69 -7.60
N SER A 187 -25.62 -8.37 -8.31
CA SER A 187 -24.43 -7.73 -7.74
C SER A 187 -24.44 -6.22 -8.03
N ALA A 188 -25.16 -5.50 -7.18
CA ALA A 188 -25.39 -4.04 -7.26
C ALA A 188 -24.73 -3.24 -6.12
N ASP A 189 -23.80 -3.85 -5.39
CA ASP A 189 -23.08 -3.27 -4.25
C ASP A 189 -21.93 -2.32 -4.64
N GLY A 190 -21.58 -2.27 -5.93
CA GLY A 190 -20.46 -1.48 -6.45
C GLY A 190 -19.09 -2.07 -6.10
N GLY A 191 -19.04 -3.32 -5.63
CA GLY A 191 -17.82 -4.01 -5.27
C GLY A 191 -16.90 -4.30 -6.46
N HIS A 192 -15.61 -4.46 -6.16
CA HIS A 192 -14.56 -4.82 -7.13
C HIS A 192 -14.84 -6.20 -7.76
N PRO A 193 -14.66 -6.39 -9.08
CA PRO A 193 -15.11 -7.60 -9.78
C PRO A 193 -14.19 -8.84 -9.62
N ALA A 194 -12.97 -8.69 -9.13
CA ALA A 194 -11.97 -9.77 -9.09
C ALA A 194 -12.49 -11.09 -8.46
N GLY A 195 -13.08 -11.04 -7.26
CA GLY A 195 -13.64 -12.25 -6.62
C GLY A 195 -14.75 -12.92 -7.43
N LEU A 196 -15.52 -12.14 -8.20
CA LEU A 196 -16.52 -12.68 -9.13
C LEU A 196 -15.88 -13.32 -10.36
N LEU A 197 -14.85 -12.70 -10.94
CA LEU A 197 -14.16 -13.22 -12.12
C LEU A 197 -13.34 -14.48 -11.81
N GLU A 198 -12.68 -14.50 -10.66
CA GLU A 198 -11.84 -15.61 -10.21
C GLU A 198 -12.61 -16.93 -10.06
N ARG A 199 -13.89 -16.90 -9.65
CA ARG A 199 -14.68 -18.11 -9.41
C ARG A 199 -15.80 -18.38 -10.42
N ALA A 200 -16.03 -17.47 -11.36
CA ALA A 200 -17.07 -17.67 -12.38
C ALA A 200 -16.76 -18.89 -13.25
N ARG A 201 -17.80 -19.64 -13.62
CA ARG A 201 -17.68 -20.74 -14.60
C ARG A 201 -17.52 -20.22 -16.03
N ALA A 202 -18.25 -19.16 -16.35
CA ALA A 202 -18.18 -18.44 -17.62
C ALA A 202 -18.62 -16.98 -17.41
N VAL A 203 -18.19 -16.10 -18.31
CA VAL A 203 -18.53 -14.67 -18.27
C VAL A 203 -19.20 -14.26 -19.58
N TYR A 204 -20.39 -13.70 -19.46
CA TYR A 204 -21.23 -13.23 -20.56
C TYR A 204 -21.19 -11.71 -20.61
N VAL A 205 -20.78 -11.18 -21.75
CA VAL A 205 -20.61 -9.73 -21.98
C VAL A 205 -21.19 -9.33 -23.33
N VAL A 206 -21.62 -8.08 -23.44
CA VAL A 206 -21.84 -7.45 -24.74
C VAL A 206 -20.52 -6.89 -25.24
N THR A 207 -20.03 -5.80 -24.65
CA THR A 207 -18.72 -5.21 -24.99
C THR A 207 -17.92 -4.72 -23.79
N SER A 208 -18.38 -5.02 -22.57
CA SER A 208 -17.74 -4.59 -21.33
C SER A 208 -16.27 -5.01 -21.24
N GLN A 209 -15.40 -4.14 -20.71
CA GLN A 209 -13.99 -4.48 -20.45
C GLN A 209 -13.85 -5.72 -19.55
N MET A 210 -14.84 -6.02 -18.70
CA MET A 210 -14.80 -7.20 -17.83
C MET A 210 -14.64 -8.53 -18.60
N GLY A 211 -14.99 -8.60 -19.89
CA GLY A 211 -14.70 -9.78 -20.70
C GLY A 211 -13.20 -9.95 -20.97
N PHE A 212 -12.44 -8.87 -21.19
CA PHE A 212 -10.98 -8.94 -21.23
C PHE A 212 -10.41 -9.38 -19.89
N GLU A 213 -10.92 -8.84 -18.79
CA GLU A 213 -10.49 -9.21 -17.44
C GLU A 213 -10.77 -10.69 -17.16
N ALA A 214 -11.90 -11.23 -17.62
CA ALA A 214 -12.24 -12.64 -17.54
C ALA A 214 -11.23 -13.54 -18.28
N LEU A 215 -10.73 -13.12 -19.45
CA LEU A 215 -9.66 -13.84 -20.16
C LEU A 215 -8.37 -13.88 -19.34
N LEU A 216 -8.02 -12.78 -18.65
CA LEU A 216 -6.85 -12.76 -17.74
C LEU A 216 -6.99 -13.78 -16.61
N TRP A 217 -8.20 -13.97 -16.09
CA TRP A 217 -8.53 -15.00 -15.09
C TRP A 217 -8.69 -16.41 -15.66
N GLY A 218 -8.46 -16.61 -16.97
CA GLY A 218 -8.59 -17.90 -17.64
C GLY A 218 -10.04 -18.39 -17.75
N ARG A 219 -11.01 -17.48 -17.81
CA ARG A 219 -12.44 -17.83 -17.87
C ARG A 219 -12.96 -17.86 -19.30
N PRO A 220 -13.85 -18.81 -19.65
CA PRO A 220 -14.60 -18.76 -20.90
C PRO A 220 -15.41 -17.47 -20.99
N VAL A 221 -15.33 -16.77 -22.13
CA VAL A 221 -16.01 -15.49 -22.36
C VAL A 221 -16.93 -15.58 -23.57
N HIS A 222 -18.19 -15.25 -23.37
CA HIS A 222 -19.21 -15.20 -24.42
C HIS A 222 -19.51 -13.74 -24.77
N CYS A 223 -19.26 -13.36 -26.02
CA CYS A 223 -19.41 -11.98 -26.49
C CYS A 223 -20.65 -11.82 -27.38
N PHE A 224 -21.60 -10.98 -26.95
CA PHE A 224 -22.83 -10.63 -27.68
C PHE A 224 -22.72 -9.32 -28.47
N GLY A 225 -21.55 -8.68 -28.41
CA GLY A 225 -21.08 -7.67 -29.34
C GLY A 225 -19.65 -8.01 -29.79
N MET A 226 -18.95 -7.01 -30.30
CA MET A 226 -17.59 -7.14 -30.83
C MET A 226 -16.64 -6.16 -30.12
N PRO A 227 -16.26 -6.44 -28.85
CA PRO A 227 -15.28 -5.63 -28.13
C PRO A 227 -13.87 -5.78 -28.72
N PHE A 228 -12.89 -4.98 -28.26
CA PHE A 228 -11.52 -5.01 -28.80
C PHE A 228 -10.82 -6.38 -28.70
N TYR A 229 -11.22 -7.18 -27.70
CA TYR A 229 -10.70 -8.52 -27.43
C TYR A 229 -11.53 -9.64 -28.09
N GLY A 230 -12.66 -9.32 -28.73
CA GLY A 230 -13.49 -10.27 -29.48
C GLY A 230 -13.03 -10.42 -30.93
N GLY A 231 -13.29 -11.58 -31.53
CA GLY A 231 -13.00 -11.89 -32.92
C GLY A 231 -11.61 -12.43 -33.22
N TRP A 232 -10.81 -12.72 -32.18
CA TRP A 232 -9.43 -13.21 -32.29
C TRP A 232 -9.27 -14.71 -32.00
N GLY A 233 -10.37 -15.45 -31.84
CA GLY A 233 -10.35 -16.87 -31.46
C GLY A 233 -10.14 -17.14 -29.97
N LEU A 234 -10.17 -16.09 -29.13
CA LEU A 234 -10.03 -16.19 -27.66
C LEU A 234 -11.39 -16.19 -26.94
N THR A 235 -12.49 -15.94 -27.66
CA THR A 235 -13.84 -15.75 -27.11
C THR A 235 -14.88 -16.53 -27.90
N HIS A 236 -16.02 -16.84 -27.27
CA HIS A 236 -17.21 -17.36 -27.95
C HIS A 236 -18.04 -16.20 -28.49
N ASP A 237 -17.70 -15.74 -29.70
CA ASP A 237 -18.36 -14.59 -30.33
C ASP A 237 -19.73 -14.98 -30.94
N ARG A 238 -20.79 -14.25 -30.59
CA ARG A 238 -22.15 -14.41 -31.13
C ARG A 238 -22.42 -13.53 -32.35
N CYS A 239 -21.48 -12.66 -32.71
CA CYS A 239 -21.51 -11.83 -33.90
C CYS A 239 -20.32 -12.18 -34.82
N PRO A 240 -20.48 -12.10 -36.16
CA PRO A 240 -19.38 -12.37 -37.07
C PRO A 240 -18.19 -11.42 -36.84
N PRO A 241 -16.95 -11.94 -36.75
CA PRO A 241 -15.78 -11.09 -36.55
C PRO A 241 -15.45 -10.28 -37.80
N PRO A 242 -14.97 -9.03 -37.63
CA PRO A 242 -14.40 -8.26 -38.73
C PRO A 242 -13.29 -9.04 -39.44
N ALA A 243 -13.20 -8.93 -40.78
CA ALA A 243 -12.24 -9.70 -41.57
C ALA A 243 -10.79 -9.56 -41.06
N ARG A 244 -10.42 -8.35 -40.63
CA ARG A 244 -9.12 -7.98 -40.06
C ARG A 244 -8.72 -8.67 -38.75
N ARG A 245 -9.65 -9.38 -38.08
CA ARG A 245 -9.36 -10.14 -36.84
C ARG A 245 -9.35 -11.66 -37.05
N ARG A 246 -9.81 -12.14 -38.20
CA ARG A 246 -10.04 -13.58 -38.48
C ARG A 246 -8.78 -14.45 -38.46
N GLN A 247 -7.61 -13.84 -38.59
CA GLN A 247 -6.31 -14.52 -38.46
C GLN A 247 -6.02 -15.02 -37.03
N GLY A 248 -6.76 -14.52 -36.03
CA GLY A 248 -6.59 -14.87 -34.63
C GLY A 248 -5.40 -14.17 -33.96
N ALA A 249 -5.31 -14.32 -32.64
CA ALA A 249 -4.18 -13.84 -31.84
C ALA A 249 -4.02 -14.70 -30.58
N SER A 250 -2.79 -14.77 -30.04
CA SER A 250 -2.57 -15.38 -28.72
C SER A 250 -3.05 -14.44 -27.60
N LEU A 251 -3.32 -15.00 -26.42
CA LEU A 251 -3.64 -14.21 -25.24
C LEU A 251 -2.48 -13.26 -24.89
N GLU A 252 -1.23 -13.71 -25.05
CA GLU A 252 -0.05 -12.89 -24.81
C GLU A 252 0.01 -11.67 -25.74
N ALA A 253 -0.30 -11.83 -27.03
CA ALA A 253 -0.34 -10.72 -27.98
C ALA A 253 -1.43 -9.72 -27.60
N LEU A 254 -2.61 -10.22 -27.21
CA LEU A 254 -3.70 -9.39 -26.71
C LEU A 254 -3.29 -8.61 -25.45
N VAL A 255 -2.69 -9.28 -24.47
CA VAL A 255 -2.24 -8.65 -23.20
C VAL A 255 -1.14 -7.63 -23.45
N HIS A 256 -0.15 -7.97 -24.28
CA HIS A 256 0.93 -7.07 -24.65
C HIS A 256 0.39 -5.79 -25.33
N ALA A 257 -0.46 -5.95 -26.35
CA ALA A 257 -1.09 -4.82 -27.02
C ALA A 257 -1.91 -3.94 -26.06
N ALA A 258 -2.73 -4.59 -25.23
CA ALA A 258 -3.70 -3.95 -24.35
C ALA A 258 -3.05 -3.19 -23.18
N LEU A 259 -2.04 -3.77 -22.53
CA LEU A 259 -1.44 -3.22 -21.31
C LEU A 259 -0.10 -2.52 -21.53
N VAL A 260 0.63 -2.88 -22.59
CA VAL A 260 1.96 -2.31 -22.88
C VAL A 260 1.91 -1.37 -24.08
N GLY A 261 1.50 -1.87 -25.24
CA GLY A 261 1.61 -1.12 -26.50
C GLY A 261 0.71 0.13 -26.55
N ALA A 262 -0.57 -0.05 -26.24
CA ALA A 262 -1.58 1.00 -26.37
C ALA A 262 -1.69 1.95 -25.16
N CYS A 263 -1.22 1.50 -23.98
CA CYS A 263 -1.35 2.24 -22.73
C CYS A 263 -0.21 3.26 -22.52
N ARG A 264 -0.54 4.38 -21.87
CA ARG A 264 0.42 5.38 -21.36
C ARG A 264 0.11 5.62 -19.89
N CYS A 265 1.01 5.17 -19.01
CA CYS A 265 0.83 5.23 -17.56
C CYS A 265 1.63 6.39 -16.93
N ILE A 266 1.12 6.90 -15.83
CA ILE A 266 1.76 7.92 -15.00
C ILE A 266 1.92 7.35 -13.58
N ASP A 267 3.10 7.52 -13.00
CA ASP A 267 3.36 7.19 -11.60
C ASP A 267 2.52 8.11 -10.68
N PRO A 268 1.64 7.58 -9.82
CA PRO A 268 0.82 8.40 -8.91
C PRO A 268 1.63 9.15 -7.84
N HIS A 269 2.91 8.80 -7.64
CA HIS A 269 3.78 9.44 -6.66
C HIS A 269 4.56 10.60 -7.29
N ARG A 270 5.20 10.36 -8.44
CA ARG A 270 6.11 11.32 -9.09
C ARG A 270 5.48 12.11 -10.24
N HIS A 271 4.28 11.71 -10.68
CA HIS A 271 3.60 12.26 -11.85
C HIS A 271 4.43 12.24 -13.15
N GLN A 272 5.32 11.25 -13.26
CA GLN A 272 6.15 11.00 -14.45
C GLN A 272 5.64 9.80 -15.24
N PRO A 273 5.92 9.70 -16.55
CA PRO A 273 5.63 8.49 -17.32
C PRO A 273 6.24 7.25 -16.65
N CYS A 274 5.47 6.18 -16.56
CA CYS A 274 5.93 4.94 -15.96
C CYS A 274 5.47 3.71 -16.76
N SER A 275 6.02 2.55 -16.42
CA SER A 275 5.55 1.28 -16.95
C SER A 275 4.23 0.86 -16.29
N VAL A 276 3.46 0.01 -16.97
CA VAL A 276 2.20 -0.53 -16.42
C VAL A 276 2.47 -1.36 -15.15
N GLU A 277 3.62 -2.01 -15.06
CA GLU A 277 4.08 -2.77 -13.90
C GLU A 277 4.15 -1.92 -12.64
N THR A 278 4.68 -0.69 -12.75
CA THR A 278 4.77 0.27 -11.66
C THR A 278 3.38 0.72 -11.22
N LEU A 279 2.51 1.05 -12.18
CA LEU A 279 1.14 1.46 -11.89
C LEU A 279 0.31 0.33 -11.23
N MET A 280 0.44 -0.91 -11.71
CA MET A 280 -0.18 -2.09 -11.12
C MET A 280 0.28 -2.30 -9.67
N GLY A 281 1.58 -2.14 -9.40
CA GLY A 281 2.14 -2.22 -8.05
C GLY A 281 1.55 -1.15 -7.12
N ALA A 282 1.49 0.10 -7.57
CA ALA A 282 0.97 1.21 -6.77
C ALA A 282 -0.53 1.06 -6.44
N ILE A 283 -1.35 0.73 -7.44
CA ILE A 283 -2.80 0.52 -7.26
C ILE A 283 -3.08 -0.73 -6.43
N GLY A 284 -2.38 -1.83 -6.71
CA GLY A 284 -2.52 -3.09 -5.96
C GLY A 284 -2.18 -2.91 -4.48
N LEU A 285 -1.13 -2.14 -4.17
CA LEU A 285 -0.77 -1.80 -2.79
C LEU A 285 -1.88 -0.99 -2.09
N GLN A 286 -2.47 0.00 -2.76
CA GLN A 286 -3.60 0.73 -2.18
C GLN A 286 -4.74 -0.22 -1.82
N ARG A 287 -5.14 -1.08 -2.77
CA ARG A 287 -6.25 -2.00 -2.55
C ARG A 287 -6.01 -2.96 -1.41
N ARG A 288 -4.83 -3.59 -1.38
CA ARG A 288 -4.47 -4.54 -0.32
C ARG A 288 -4.53 -3.89 1.06
N LEU A 289 -3.88 -2.74 1.24
CA LEU A 289 -3.80 -2.10 2.55
C LEU A 289 -5.13 -1.47 2.99
N GLN A 290 -5.89 -0.88 2.06
CA GLN A 290 -7.21 -0.31 2.34
C GLN A 290 -8.26 -1.42 2.61
N GLY A 291 -8.20 -2.53 1.87
CA GLY A 291 -9.12 -3.67 2.01
C GLY A 291 -8.95 -4.44 3.32
N GLN A 292 -7.76 -4.39 3.94
CA GLN A 292 -7.47 -5.00 5.24
C GLN A 292 -8.02 -4.18 6.43
N GLN A 293 -8.56 -2.98 6.22
CA GLN A 293 -9.02 -2.13 7.32
C GLN A 293 -10.49 -2.34 7.68
N PRO A 294 -10.84 -2.21 8.97
CA PRO A 294 -12.24 -2.00 9.35
C PRO A 294 -12.81 -0.75 8.68
N ARG A 295 -14.05 -0.83 8.18
CA ARG A 295 -14.65 0.27 7.39
C ARG A 295 -14.94 1.51 8.23
N ARG A 296 -15.50 1.35 9.44
CA ARG A 296 -15.89 2.46 10.32
C ARG A 296 -15.10 2.41 11.62
N CYS A 297 -14.15 3.33 11.74
CA CYS A 297 -13.23 3.39 12.86
C CYS A 297 -13.49 4.63 13.74
N VAL A 298 -13.37 4.47 15.05
CA VAL A 298 -13.39 5.60 16.00
C VAL A 298 -12.07 5.71 16.75
N ALA A 299 -11.40 6.85 16.59
CA ALA A 299 -10.09 7.10 17.17
C ALA A 299 -10.17 7.98 18.42
N PHE A 300 -9.50 7.57 19.50
CA PHE A 300 -9.51 8.27 20.78
C PHE A 300 -8.14 8.83 21.15
N GLY A 301 -8.10 10.10 21.57
CA GLY A 301 -6.90 10.71 22.14
C GLY A 301 -5.85 11.20 21.13
N PHE A 302 -6.21 11.33 19.86
CA PHE A 302 -5.35 11.88 18.81
C PHE A 302 -5.43 13.41 18.78
N THR A 303 -4.28 14.08 18.87
CA THR A 303 -4.17 15.54 18.65
C THR A 303 -4.49 15.88 17.20
N PRO A 304 -5.02 17.09 16.86
CA PRO A 304 -5.39 17.45 15.49
C PRO A 304 -4.31 17.15 14.44
N TRP A 305 -3.03 17.38 14.79
CA TRP A 305 -1.88 16.99 13.99
C TRP A 305 -1.84 15.48 13.68
N LYS A 306 -1.87 14.62 14.71
CA LYS A 306 -1.90 13.16 14.52
C LYS A 306 -3.17 12.67 13.83
N GLN A 307 -4.27 13.42 13.88
CA GLN A 307 -5.49 13.07 13.12
C GLN A 307 -5.27 13.15 11.62
N ARG A 308 -4.45 14.11 11.13
CA ARG A 308 -4.09 14.20 9.72
C ARG A 308 -3.30 12.98 9.26
N SER A 309 -2.27 12.60 10.01
CA SER A 309 -1.46 11.42 9.71
C SER A 309 -2.29 10.13 9.82
N LEU A 310 -3.15 10.00 10.85
CA LEU A 310 -4.00 8.82 11.01
C LEU A 310 -4.95 8.60 9.83
N ARG A 311 -5.52 9.68 9.26
CA ARG A 311 -6.35 9.56 8.05
C ARG A 311 -5.60 8.97 6.87
N ARG A 312 -4.29 9.23 6.76
CA ARG A 312 -3.45 8.69 5.70
C ARG A 312 -3.11 7.21 5.96
N PHE A 313 -2.68 6.86 7.17
CA PHE A 313 -2.30 5.48 7.52
C PHE A 313 -3.48 4.50 7.66
N LEU A 314 -4.69 5.03 7.84
CA LEU A 314 -5.96 4.29 7.78
C LEU A 314 -6.80 4.75 6.58
N ALA A 315 -6.16 5.13 5.46
CA ALA A 315 -6.88 5.33 4.21
C ALA A 315 -7.69 4.05 3.89
N GLY A 316 -8.90 4.22 3.35
CA GLY A 316 -9.90 3.15 3.21
C GLY A 316 -10.90 3.07 4.36
N SER A 317 -10.59 3.57 5.56
CA SER A 317 -11.52 3.65 6.69
C SER A 317 -12.20 5.01 6.80
N GLN A 318 -13.48 5.00 7.17
CA GLN A 318 -14.20 6.16 7.68
C GLN A 318 -13.81 6.40 9.14
N LEU A 319 -13.05 7.47 9.38
CA LEU A 319 -12.56 7.82 10.72
C LEU A 319 -13.39 8.89 11.42
N ARG A 320 -13.78 8.61 12.66
CA ARG A 320 -14.34 9.59 13.60
C ARG A 320 -13.39 9.80 14.77
N PHE A 321 -13.09 11.06 15.09
CA PHE A 321 -12.20 11.40 16.22
C PHE A 321 -13.02 11.78 17.46
N ARG A 322 -12.61 11.29 18.63
CA ARG A 322 -13.28 11.56 19.92
C ARG A 322 -12.27 11.85 21.03
N ALA A 323 -12.69 12.68 21.97
CA ALA A 323 -11.92 12.92 23.19
C ALA A 323 -11.86 11.66 24.08
N PRO A 324 -10.78 11.42 24.84
CA PRO A 324 -10.56 10.18 25.60
C PRO A 324 -11.65 9.79 26.61
N TRP A 325 -12.47 10.74 27.06
CA TRP A 325 -13.54 10.53 28.05
C TRP A 325 -14.92 10.30 27.43
N ARG A 326 -15.06 10.42 26.11
CA ARG A 326 -16.33 10.17 25.40
C ARG A 326 -16.59 8.67 25.26
N ARG A 327 -17.87 8.28 25.10
CA ARG A 327 -18.28 6.89 24.84
C ARG A 327 -18.03 6.50 23.38
N ILE A 328 -17.90 5.20 23.14
CA ILE A 328 -17.84 4.62 21.79
C ILE A 328 -19.23 4.77 21.13
N PRO A 329 -19.35 5.43 19.96
CA PRO A 329 -20.63 5.56 19.25
C PRO A 329 -21.15 4.21 18.71
N GLN A 330 -22.42 4.17 18.31
CA GLN A 330 -22.99 3.01 17.61
C GLN A 330 -22.52 2.93 16.15
N GLY A 331 -22.63 1.75 15.54
CA GLY A 331 -22.29 1.53 14.13
C GLY A 331 -20.81 1.74 13.80
N VAL A 332 -19.91 1.38 14.72
CA VAL A 332 -18.46 1.35 14.47
C VAL A 332 -17.99 -0.10 14.45
N ASP A 333 -16.97 -0.36 13.63
CA ASP A 333 -16.40 -1.67 13.42
C ASP A 333 -15.09 -1.85 14.21
N ALA A 334 -14.42 -0.75 14.58
CA ALA A 334 -13.19 -0.80 15.39
C ALA A 334 -12.92 0.48 16.21
N VAL A 335 -12.16 0.32 17.29
CA VAL A 335 -11.62 1.42 18.11
C VAL A 335 -10.13 1.59 17.80
N VAL A 336 -9.67 2.82 17.63
CA VAL A 336 -8.26 3.14 17.33
C VAL A 336 -7.64 3.94 18.48
N VAL A 337 -6.48 3.52 18.94
CA VAL A 337 -5.74 4.13 20.05
C VAL A 337 -4.25 4.25 19.73
N TRP A 338 -3.56 5.18 20.38
CA TRP A 338 -2.10 5.32 20.23
C TRP A 338 -1.37 4.44 21.26
N GLY A 339 -0.71 3.38 20.80
CA GLY A 339 -0.02 2.40 21.64
C GLY A 339 -0.82 2.01 22.88
N ARG A 340 -0.18 2.06 24.05
CA ARG A 340 -0.77 1.72 25.36
C ARG A 340 -1.46 2.87 26.10
N ARG A 341 -1.87 3.93 25.38
CA ARG A 341 -2.44 5.14 26.01
C ARG A 341 -3.96 5.07 26.25
N ALA A 342 -4.61 3.98 25.85
CA ALA A 342 -6.04 3.79 26.06
C ALA A 342 -6.39 3.68 27.56
N LYS A 343 -7.44 4.37 28.00
CA LYS A 343 -7.92 4.26 29.39
C LYS A 343 -8.58 2.89 29.64
N PRO A 344 -8.46 2.28 30.83
CA PRO A 344 -9.09 0.99 31.14
C PRO A 344 -10.59 0.95 30.85
N ARG A 345 -11.32 2.03 31.14
CA ARG A 345 -12.76 2.15 30.85
C ARG A 345 -13.08 2.04 29.35
N LEU A 346 -12.22 2.57 28.47
CA LEU A 346 -12.40 2.48 27.01
C LEU A 346 -12.17 1.04 26.54
N LEU A 347 -11.11 0.39 27.03
CA LEU A 347 -10.79 -1.00 26.71
C LEU A 347 -11.91 -1.95 27.17
N ALA A 348 -12.40 -1.77 28.40
CA ALA A 348 -13.52 -2.56 28.93
C ALA A 348 -14.82 -2.35 28.11
N ALA A 349 -15.09 -1.11 27.65
CA ALA A 349 -16.24 -0.82 26.80
C ALA A 349 -16.12 -1.42 25.40
N ALA A 350 -14.91 -1.42 24.82
CA ALA A 350 -14.64 -2.09 23.54
C ALA A 350 -14.81 -3.61 23.67
N ALA A 351 -14.24 -4.22 24.71
CA ALA A 351 -14.35 -5.65 24.99
C ALA A 351 -15.80 -6.10 25.19
N ARG A 352 -16.60 -5.37 25.98
CA ARG A 352 -18.03 -5.66 26.18
C ARG A 352 -18.83 -5.66 24.87
N ARG A 353 -18.39 -4.86 23.89
CA ARG A 353 -19.00 -4.77 22.55
C ARG A 353 -18.31 -5.65 21.51
N GLN A 354 -17.33 -6.47 21.93
CA GLN A 354 -16.50 -7.29 21.04
C GLN A 354 -15.88 -6.49 19.88
N LEU A 355 -15.53 -5.23 20.15
CA LEU A 355 -14.92 -4.37 19.15
C LEU A 355 -13.39 -4.58 19.15
N PRO A 356 -12.77 -4.80 17.98
CA PRO A 356 -11.32 -4.83 17.87
C PRO A 356 -10.73 -3.47 18.25
N VAL A 357 -9.57 -3.50 18.91
CA VAL A 357 -8.81 -2.31 19.31
C VAL A 357 -7.52 -2.25 18.51
N LEU A 358 -7.47 -1.35 17.53
CA LEU A 358 -6.28 -1.08 16.72
C LEU A 358 -5.32 -0.18 17.50
N GLN A 359 -4.14 -0.71 17.81
CA GLN A 359 -3.05 0.00 18.48
C GLN A 359 -2.08 0.54 17.42
N VAL A 360 -2.05 1.86 17.30
CA VAL A 360 -1.21 2.56 16.33
C VAL A 360 0.02 3.13 17.01
N GLU A 361 1.18 2.97 16.40
CA GLU A 361 2.44 3.56 16.85
C GLU A 361 3.30 4.02 15.67
N ASP A 362 4.36 4.77 15.97
CA ASP A 362 5.37 5.08 14.97
C ASP A 362 6.05 3.80 14.46
N GLY A 363 6.28 3.72 13.14
CA GLY A 363 7.05 2.65 12.51
C GLY A 363 8.56 2.80 12.74
N PHE A 364 9.31 1.80 12.28
CA PHE A 364 10.75 1.74 12.52
C PHE A 364 11.56 2.70 11.63
N LEU A 365 11.07 3.00 10.42
CA LEU A 365 11.62 4.06 9.56
C LEU A 365 10.72 5.29 9.64
N ARG A 366 11.14 6.34 10.35
CA ARG A 366 10.21 7.40 10.76
C ARG A 366 10.36 8.71 9.97
N SER A 367 11.52 9.37 10.02
CA SER A 367 11.71 10.71 9.44
C SER A 367 13.19 11.11 9.36
N VAL A 368 13.48 12.17 8.59
CA VAL A 368 14.72 12.94 8.76
C VAL A 368 14.50 13.93 9.92
N GLY A 369 15.26 13.79 11.01
CA GLY A 369 15.11 14.57 12.25
C GLY A 369 14.27 13.90 13.34
N LEU A 370 14.28 14.51 14.53
CA LEU A 370 13.59 14.02 15.74
C LEU A 370 12.07 14.16 15.65
N GLY A 371 11.34 13.21 16.24
CA GLY A 371 9.87 13.27 16.29
C GLY A 371 9.30 14.43 17.11
N ALA A 372 10.10 15.01 18.00
CA ALA A 372 9.74 16.21 18.77
C ALA A 372 9.58 17.48 17.92
N ASP A 373 10.13 17.50 16.70
CA ASP A 373 10.00 18.64 15.77
C ASP A 373 8.72 18.57 14.91
N LEU A 374 7.77 17.68 15.25
CA LEU A 374 6.47 17.47 14.56
C LEU A 374 6.64 17.21 13.06
N VAL A 375 7.68 16.46 12.73
CA VAL A 375 7.95 16.03 11.36
C VAL A 375 6.97 14.91 10.99
N ASP A 376 6.33 15.04 9.81
CA ASP A 376 5.38 14.04 9.31
C ASP A 376 6.08 12.68 9.14
N PRO A 377 5.57 11.61 9.78
CA PRO A 377 6.20 10.29 9.70
C PRO A 377 5.91 9.65 8.35
N VAL A 378 6.90 8.91 7.82
CA VAL A 378 6.73 8.10 6.60
C VAL A 378 6.17 6.71 6.91
N SER A 379 6.27 6.25 8.16
CA SER A 379 5.82 4.91 8.56
C SER A 379 5.11 4.89 9.91
N TRP A 380 3.99 4.17 9.98
CA TRP A 380 3.27 3.79 11.21
C TRP A 380 2.96 2.29 11.21
N VAL A 381 2.85 1.73 12.40
CA VAL A 381 2.33 0.38 12.61
C VAL A 381 0.87 0.46 13.04
N VAL A 382 0.08 -0.54 12.65
CA VAL A 382 -1.31 -0.69 13.06
C VAL A 382 -1.49 -2.13 13.47
N ASP A 383 -1.55 -2.37 14.78
CA ASP A 383 -1.54 -3.69 15.38
C ASP A 383 -2.92 -4.03 15.95
N HIS A 384 -3.41 -5.22 15.61
CA HIS A 384 -4.74 -5.71 15.95
C HIS A 384 -4.77 -6.52 17.26
N GLN A 385 -3.62 -6.97 17.75
CA GLN A 385 -3.50 -7.81 18.96
C GLN A 385 -2.89 -7.06 20.15
N GLY A 386 -1.86 -6.25 19.88
CA GLY A 386 -0.98 -5.69 20.88
C GLY A 386 -0.23 -4.49 20.32
N VAL A 387 1.04 -4.37 20.67
CA VAL A 387 1.97 -3.42 20.04
C VAL A 387 3.37 -3.99 20.21
N TYR A 388 4.24 -3.84 19.21
CA TYR A 388 5.54 -4.52 19.14
C TYR A 388 6.42 -4.42 20.39
N TYR A 389 6.34 -3.32 21.16
CA TYR A 389 7.17 -3.12 22.35
C TYR A 389 6.60 -3.75 23.62
N ASP A 390 5.35 -4.23 23.60
CA ASP A 390 4.72 -4.84 24.78
C ASP A 390 4.99 -6.34 24.82
N ALA A 391 5.95 -6.75 25.65
CA ALA A 391 6.30 -8.15 25.85
C ALA A 391 5.33 -8.89 26.79
N THR A 392 4.36 -8.20 27.41
CA THR A 392 3.39 -8.82 28.33
C THR A 392 2.27 -9.57 27.62
N ARG A 393 2.13 -9.41 26.30
CA ARG A 393 1.09 -10.06 25.48
C ARG A 393 1.57 -10.23 24.03
N PRO A 394 0.89 -11.07 23.22
CA PRO A 394 1.16 -11.15 21.79
C PRO A 394 0.92 -9.83 21.05
N SER A 395 1.62 -9.68 19.93
CA SER A 395 1.43 -8.61 18.94
C SER A 395 1.30 -9.21 17.55
N ASP A 396 0.80 -8.45 16.57
CA ASP A 396 0.78 -8.90 15.18
C ASP A 396 2.21 -9.18 14.66
N LEU A 397 3.19 -8.39 15.09
CA LEU A 397 4.60 -8.63 14.74
C LEU A 397 5.12 -9.92 15.35
N GLU A 398 4.88 -10.17 16.64
CA GLU A 398 5.28 -11.43 17.30
C GLU A 398 4.63 -12.63 16.63
N THR A 399 3.36 -12.52 16.23
CA THR A 399 2.65 -13.57 15.50
C THR A 399 3.30 -13.83 14.14
N ARG A 400 3.60 -12.78 13.36
CA ARG A 400 4.27 -12.90 12.05
C ARG A 400 5.66 -13.52 12.18
N LEU A 401 6.43 -13.15 13.21
CA LEU A 401 7.75 -13.72 13.48
C LEU A 401 7.66 -15.20 13.87
N ALA A 402 6.68 -15.57 14.70
CA ALA A 402 6.48 -16.94 15.14
C ALA A 402 6.05 -17.85 13.97
N THR A 403 5.08 -17.43 13.16
CA THR A 403 4.39 -18.31 12.19
C THR A 403 4.74 -18.05 10.72
N GLY A 404 5.45 -16.96 10.42
CA GLY A 404 5.74 -16.55 9.05
C GLY A 404 6.57 -17.56 8.28
N GLN A 405 6.16 -17.81 7.04
CA GLN A 405 6.90 -18.61 6.06
C GLN A 405 7.24 -17.70 4.88
N TRP A 406 8.52 -17.47 4.65
CA TRP A 406 9.01 -16.58 3.60
C TRP A 406 9.74 -17.37 2.53
N THR A 407 9.42 -17.07 1.28
CA THR A 407 10.11 -17.62 0.11
C THR A 407 11.53 -17.07 -0.01
N GLU A 408 12.35 -17.70 -0.83
CA GLU A 408 13.71 -17.23 -1.06
C GLU A 408 13.74 -15.82 -1.68
N ALA A 409 12.84 -15.52 -2.62
CA ALA A 409 12.70 -14.18 -3.18
C ALA A 409 12.32 -13.13 -2.11
N GLN A 410 11.51 -13.51 -1.12
CA GLN A 410 11.15 -12.63 0.00
C GLN A 410 12.34 -12.36 0.94
N ARG A 411 13.18 -13.37 1.21
CA ARG A 411 14.43 -13.21 1.97
C ARG A 411 15.44 -12.35 1.22
N GLN A 412 15.61 -12.57 -0.08
CA GLN A 412 16.50 -11.75 -0.92
C GLN A 412 16.04 -10.28 -0.98
N ARG A 413 14.73 -10.03 -1.10
CA ARG A 413 14.18 -8.67 -1.02
C ARG A 413 14.48 -8.02 0.33
N ALA A 414 14.35 -8.75 1.43
CA ALA A 414 14.66 -8.25 2.77
C ALA A 414 16.16 -7.97 2.94
N ALA A 415 17.03 -8.84 2.43
CA ALA A 415 18.49 -8.63 2.43
C ALA A 415 18.89 -7.38 1.63
N ALA A 416 18.32 -7.19 0.43
CA ALA A 416 18.56 -6.00 -0.38
C ALA A 416 18.05 -4.71 0.30
N LEU A 417 16.86 -4.77 0.93
CA LEU A 417 16.33 -3.65 1.71
C LEU A 417 17.24 -3.31 2.90
N ARG A 418 17.74 -4.33 3.62
CA ARG A 418 18.69 -4.18 4.73
C ARG A 418 19.98 -3.53 4.27
N GLN A 419 20.62 -4.06 3.22
CA GLN A 419 21.86 -3.51 2.66
C GLN A 419 21.69 -2.05 2.30
N ARG A 420 20.61 -1.72 1.59
CA ARG A 420 20.29 -0.35 1.23
C ARG A 420 20.11 0.58 2.43
N LEU A 421 19.44 0.13 3.49
CA LEU A 421 19.28 0.92 4.73
C LEU A 421 20.62 1.20 5.42
N VAL A 422 21.53 0.22 5.40
CA VAL A 422 22.87 0.34 5.98
C VAL A 422 23.73 1.29 5.17
N GLU A 423 23.77 1.11 3.84
CA GLU A 423 24.54 1.94 2.89
C GLU A 423 24.10 3.39 2.92
N GLU A 424 22.79 3.64 2.90
CA GLU A 424 22.23 5.00 2.97
C GLU A 424 22.38 5.61 4.37
N ALA A 425 22.90 4.87 5.34
CA ALA A 425 23.00 5.27 6.74
C ALA A 425 21.67 5.85 7.24
N ILE A 426 20.57 5.12 7.03
CA ILE A 426 19.25 5.53 7.51
C ILE A 426 19.04 5.00 8.93
N THR A 427 18.71 5.89 9.85
CA THR A 427 18.21 5.55 11.21
C THR A 427 16.87 6.22 11.47
N LYS A 428 16.25 5.93 12.62
CA LYS A 428 14.97 6.52 13.02
C LYS A 428 14.93 8.06 12.94
N TYR A 429 16.07 8.74 13.18
CA TYR A 429 16.15 10.21 13.28
C TYR A 429 17.19 10.89 12.37
N ASN A 430 18.13 10.18 11.73
CA ASN A 430 19.10 10.73 10.74
C ASN A 430 19.81 12.05 11.16
N LEU A 431 20.51 12.06 12.31
CA LEU A 431 21.21 13.24 12.84
C LEU A 431 22.67 13.32 12.34
N GLN A 432 23.14 14.52 11.94
CA GLN A 432 24.54 14.79 11.60
C GLN A 432 25.35 15.17 12.84
N ALA A 433 26.59 14.68 12.97
CA ALA A 433 27.51 15.07 14.03
C ALA A 433 28.98 14.77 13.67
N GLU A 434 29.90 15.35 14.45
CA GLU A 434 31.34 15.07 14.38
C GLU A 434 31.65 13.58 14.58
N PRO A 435 32.62 13.01 13.84
CA PRO A 435 32.97 11.61 13.93
C PRO A 435 33.63 11.30 15.28
N TRP A 436 33.01 10.42 16.04
CA TRP A 436 33.65 9.77 17.19
C TRP A 436 34.77 8.86 16.71
N ARG A 437 35.86 8.76 17.47
CA ARG A 437 37.00 7.88 17.16
C ARG A 437 37.16 6.83 18.25
N ARG A 438 37.26 5.57 17.83
CA ARG A 438 37.56 4.46 18.74
C ARG A 438 38.86 4.73 19.52
N PRO A 439 38.86 4.57 20.86
CA PRO A 439 40.08 4.72 21.65
C PRO A 439 41.16 3.71 21.20
N ALA A 440 42.39 4.21 21.04
CA ALA A 440 43.52 3.37 20.67
C ALA A 440 43.86 2.36 21.79
N GLY A 441 44.30 1.16 21.39
CA GLY A 441 44.72 0.12 22.34
C GLY A 441 43.57 -0.54 23.12
N ARG A 442 42.32 -0.41 22.67
CA ARG A 442 41.15 -1.07 23.28
C ARG A 442 40.62 -2.19 22.38
N ASP A 443 40.79 -3.42 22.86
CA ASP A 443 40.37 -4.63 22.15
C ASP A 443 38.85 -4.83 22.18
N ARG A 444 38.18 -4.39 23.25
CA ARG A 444 36.73 -4.48 23.42
C ARG A 444 36.11 -3.13 23.76
N VAL A 445 35.22 -2.64 22.89
CA VAL A 445 34.49 -1.39 23.01
C VAL A 445 33.00 -1.67 22.95
N VAL A 446 32.29 -1.34 24.03
CA VAL A 446 30.88 -1.62 24.22
C VAL A 446 30.10 -0.31 24.30
N LEU A 447 29.03 -0.20 23.51
CA LEU A 447 28.10 0.91 23.59
C LEU A 447 26.91 0.54 24.48
N VAL A 448 26.55 1.44 25.40
CA VAL A 448 25.31 1.41 26.17
C VAL A 448 24.47 2.62 25.79
N VAL A 449 23.23 2.39 25.35
CA VAL A 449 22.33 3.49 24.95
C VAL A 449 21.27 3.77 26.00
N GLY A 450 21.19 5.02 26.41
CA GLY A 450 20.14 5.50 27.30
C GLY A 450 18.79 5.59 26.59
N GLN A 451 17.72 5.42 27.35
CA GLN A 451 16.34 5.62 26.91
C GLN A 451 15.63 6.61 27.83
N VAL A 452 14.52 7.18 27.36
CA VAL A 452 13.64 7.94 28.26
C VAL A 452 12.99 6.93 29.22
N GLU A 453 13.28 6.99 30.52
CA GLU A 453 12.83 5.97 31.49
C GLU A 453 11.30 5.82 31.58
N SER A 454 10.57 6.89 31.23
CA SER A 454 9.09 6.88 31.15
C SER A 454 8.51 6.27 29.86
N ASP A 455 9.36 5.76 28.95
CA ASP A 455 8.93 5.16 27.69
C ASP A 455 8.11 3.89 27.94
N ALA A 456 7.05 3.72 27.16
CA ALA A 456 6.18 2.56 27.24
C ALA A 456 6.92 1.25 26.91
N SER A 457 7.93 1.30 26.03
CA SER A 457 8.78 0.16 25.71
C SER A 457 9.57 -0.36 26.90
N ILE A 458 9.97 0.50 27.85
CA ILE A 458 10.59 0.04 29.11
C ILE A 458 9.51 -0.55 30.01
N ARG A 459 8.41 0.18 30.22
CA ARG A 459 7.33 -0.25 31.12
C ARG A 459 6.75 -1.62 30.76
N TYR A 460 6.61 -1.91 29.47
CA TYR A 460 5.97 -3.14 28.98
C TYR A 460 6.95 -4.13 28.34
N GLY A 461 8.19 -3.73 28.10
CA GLY A 461 9.22 -4.58 27.50
C GLY A 461 10.36 -4.93 28.44
N ALA A 462 10.50 -4.29 29.60
CA ALA A 462 11.60 -4.56 30.54
C ALA A 462 11.04 -5.11 31.88
N PRO A 463 10.92 -6.45 32.02
CA PRO A 463 10.39 -7.06 33.23
C PRO A 463 11.31 -6.83 34.45
N GLY A 464 12.63 -6.96 34.28
CA GLY A 464 13.65 -6.71 35.30
C GLY A 464 14.11 -5.25 35.39
N LEU A 465 15.25 -4.92 34.76
CA LEU A 465 15.87 -3.59 34.84
C LEU A 465 14.98 -2.50 34.20
N ARG A 466 14.89 -1.31 34.82
CA ARG A 466 14.01 -0.22 34.35
C ARG A 466 14.60 1.19 34.37
N SER A 467 15.87 1.34 34.74
CA SER A 467 16.56 2.64 34.74
C SER A 467 17.86 2.57 33.95
N ASN A 468 18.29 3.72 33.40
CA ASN A 468 19.52 3.80 32.62
C ASN A 468 20.74 3.49 33.49
N ARG A 469 20.76 3.97 34.74
CA ARG A 469 21.82 3.68 35.70
C ARG A 469 21.91 2.19 36.04
N ALA A 470 20.78 1.52 36.27
CA ALA A 470 20.79 0.10 36.57
C ALA A 470 21.25 -0.73 35.37
N LEU A 471 20.88 -0.33 34.15
CA LEU A 471 21.44 -0.90 32.93
C LEU A 471 22.96 -0.72 32.89
N LEU A 472 23.47 0.50 33.06
CA LEU A 472 24.92 0.76 33.05
C LEU A 472 25.69 -0.06 34.07
N ALA A 473 25.19 -0.13 35.32
CA ALA A 473 25.81 -0.93 36.37
C ALA A 473 25.82 -2.42 36.01
N ALA A 474 24.72 -2.95 35.47
CA ALA A 474 24.64 -4.34 35.05
C ALA A 474 25.55 -4.66 33.85
N VAL A 475 25.69 -3.72 32.90
CA VAL A 475 26.61 -3.86 31.77
C VAL A 475 28.06 -3.82 32.25
N ARG A 476 28.44 -2.89 33.13
CA ARG A 476 29.79 -2.85 33.71
C ARG A 476 30.12 -4.14 34.45
N ALA A 477 29.16 -4.74 35.16
CA ALA A 477 29.37 -6.02 35.83
C ALA A 477 29.54 -7.19 34.83
N ALA A 478 28.85 -7.15 33.69
CA ALA A 478 28.94 -8.18 32.66
C ALA A 478 30.16 -8.04 31.73
N GLU A 479 30.68 -6.82 31.56
CA GLU A 479 31.79 -6.44 30.69
C GLU A 479 32.84 -5.64 31.50
N PRO A 480 33.51 -6.25 32.50
CA PRO A 480 34.36 -5.53 33.46
C PRO A 480 35.54 -4.81 32.82
N GLU A 481 36.20 -5.46 31.86
CA GLU A 481 37.42 -4.97 31.19
C GLU A 481 37.16 -4.17 29.90
N ALA A 482 35.91 -4.15 29.44
CA ALA A 482 35.57 -3.44 28.20
C ALA A 482 35.61 -1.92 28.40
N TYR A 483 35.93 -1.20 27.33
CA TYR A 483 35.75 0.24 27.28
C TYR A 483 34.28 0.55 27.01
N LEU A 484 33.56 1.03 28.03
CA LEU A 484 32.13 1.32 27.97
C LEU A 484 31.91 2.78 27.57
N VAL A 485 31.22 2.95 26.45
CA VAL A 485 30.70 4.24 25.99
C VAL A 485 29.22 4.31 26.36
N TYR A 486 28.82 5.28 27.18
CA TYR A 486 27.41 5.57 27.43
C TYR A 486 26.92 6.70 26.53
N LYS A 487 25.89 6.43 25.73
CA LYS A 487 25.21 7.45 24.92
C LYS A 487 23.82 7.74 25.49
N PRO A 488 23.60 8.87 26.18
CA PRO A 488 22.27 9.24 26.67
C PRO A 488 21.30 9.52 25.51
N HIS A 489 20.00 9.40 25.78
CA HIS A 489 18.97 9.59 24.76
C HIS A 489 18.95 11.04 24.24
N PRO A 490 18.86 11.29 22.92
CA PRO A 490 18.93 12.66 22.37
C PRO A 490 17.84 13.59 22.90
N ASP A 491 16.62 13.11 23.14
CA ASP A 491 15.54 13.93 23.74
C ASP A 491 15.82 14.34 25.20
N VAL A 492 16.63 13.57 25.94
CA VAL A 492 17.07 13.96 27.30
C VAL A 492 18.13 15.04 27.18
N VAL A 493 19.14 14.83 26.33
CA VAL A 493 20.20 15.81 26.05
C VAL A 493 19.64 17.14 25.53
N ALA A 494 18.61 17.09 24.67
CA ALA A 494 17.93 18.26 24.13
C ALA A 494 16.97 18.95 25.13
N GLY A 495 16.83 18.44 26.35
CA GLY A 495 15.93 18.96 27.39
C GLY A 495 14.44 18.82 27.05
N LEU A 496 14.09 17.89 26.16
CA LEU A 496 12.71 17.59 25.75
C LEU A 496 12.05 16.58 26.69
N CYS A 497 12.85 15.72 27.32
CA CYS A 497 12.45 14.76 28.36
C CYS A 497 13.31 14.95 29.62
N ARG A 498 12.80 14.45 30.77
CA ARG A 498 13.56 14.46 32.02
C ARG A 498 14.65 13.38 31.96
N ALA A 499 15.82 13.67 32.53
CA ALA A 499 16.85 12.68 32.80
C ALA A 499 16.37 11.64 33.82
N GLY A 500 16.95 10.45 33.77
CA GLY A 500 16.69 9.39 34.73
C GLY A 500 17.25 9.70 36.12
N ALA A 501 16.72 9.01 37.13
CA ALA A 501 17.20 9.21 38.50
C ALA A 501 18.66 8.73 38.65
N GLY A 502 19.57 9.65 39.00
CA GLY A 502 20.99 9.35 39.19
C GLY A 502 21.78 9.14 37.90
N GLU A 503 21.24 9.58 36.75
CA GLU A 503 21.94 9.55 35.46
C GLU A 503 23.13 10.52 35.40
N ASP A 504 23.13 11.56 36.25
CA ASP A 504 24.23 12.52 36.38
C ASP A 504 25.56 11.86 36.84
N ASN A 505 25.49 10.70 37.47
CA ASN A 505 26.65 9.90 37.91
C ASN A 505 27.03 8.81 36.90
N ALA A 506 26.52 8.84 35.66
CA ALA A 506 26.82 7.81 34.66
C ALA A 506 28.33 7.63 34.41
N ALA A 507 29.11 8.71 34.53
CA ALA A 507 30.57 8.69 34.39
C ALA A 507 31.30 7.82 35.43
N GLU A 508 30.65 7.44 36.53
CA GLU A 508 31.21 6.49 37.52
C GLU A 508 31.13 5.03 37.04
N LEU A 509 30.30 4.74 36.04
CA LEU A 509 29.97 3.38 35.59
C LEU A 509 30.45 3.08 34.16
N CYS A 510 30.88 4.09 33.41
CA CYS A 510 31.39 3.97 32.05
C CYS A 510 32.68 4.76 31.86
N ASP A 511 33.47 4.41 30.84
CA ASP A 511 34.71 5.11 30.53
C ASP A 511 34.46 6.46 29.83
N GLU A 512 33.35 6.57 29.08
CA GLU A 512 33.04 7.77 28.31
C GLU A 512 31.52 8.03 28.21
N VAL A 513 31.09 9.27 28.45
CA VAL A 513 29.70 9.70 28.24
C VAL A 513 29.62 10.58 26.99
N LEU A 514 28.95 10.07 25.95
CA LEU A 514 28.87 10.72 24.65
C LEU A 514 27.51 11.41 24.41
N THR A 515 27.42 12.68 24.82
CA THR A 515 26.20 13.49 24.70
C THR A 515 25.94 14.00 23.27
N GLN A 516 26.98 14.14 22.45
CA GLN A 516 26.92 14.53 21.03
C GLN A 516 27.27 13.33 20.13
N GLY A 517 27.39 13.50 18.81
CA GLY A 517 27.80 12.41 17.93
C GLY A 517 26.64 11.55 17.38
N SER A 518 26.84 10.99 16.18
CA SER A 518 25.85 10.13 15.52
C SER A 518 26.03 8.69 15.97
N ILE A 519 24.94 8.07 16.42
CA ILE A 519 24.96 6.64 16.77
C ILE A 519 25.36 5.75 15.58
N GLN A 520 25.13 6.20 14.35
CA GLN A 520 25.51 5.47 13.14
C GLN A 520 27.03 5.31 13.01
N GLN A 521 27.78 6.35 13.34
CA GLN A 521 29.25 6.33 13.32
C GLN A 521 29.82 5.48 14.45
N LEU A 522 29.10 5.38 15.57
CA LEU A 522 29.47 4.45 16.65
C LEU A 522 29.33 3.01 16.18
N PHE A 523 28.26 2.67 15.47
CA PHE A 523 28.05 1.31 14.98
C PHE A 523 29.17 0.77 14.07
N THR A 524 29.97 1.62 13.44
CA THR A 524 31.10 1.16 12.62
C THR A 524 32.38 0.92 13.42
N GLN A 525 32.38 1.24 14.72
CA GLN A 525 33.59 1.31 15.54
C GLN A 525 33.47 0.60 16.90
N ILE A 526 32.29 0.13 17.27
CA ILE A 526 32.04 -0.63 18.50
C ILE A 526 32.00 -2.12 18.18
N ASP A 527 32.23 -2.97 19.18
CA ASP A 527 32.16 -4.42 19.01
C ASP A 527 30.80 -4.99 19.41
N ALA A 528 30.17 -4.41 20.45
CA ALA A 528 28.84 -4.80 20.88
C ALA A 528 28.00 -3.61 21.38
N LEU A 529 26.69 -3.79 21.30
CA LEU A 529 25.69 -2.86 21.80
C LEU A 529 24.85 -3.52 22.90
N HIS A 530 24.77 -2.87 24.06
CA HIS A 530 23.90 -3.28 25.16
C HIS A 530 22.70 -2.33 25.24
N VAL A 531 21.50 -2.90 25.19
CA VAL A 531 20.23 -2.16 25.21
C VAL A 531 19.28 -2.73 26.25
N LEU A 532 18.38 -1.89 26.75
CA LEU A 532 17.22 -2.37 27.48
C LEU A 532 16.13 -2.81 26.48
N THR A 533 15.46 -1.85 25.83
CA THR A 533 14.43 -2.11 24.81
C THR A 533 14.51 -1.18 23.59
N SER A 534 15.63 -0.46 23.45
CA SER A 534 15.82 0.60 22.45
C SER A 534 15.74 0.06 21.02
N LEU A 535 15.19 0.84 20.09
CA LEU A 535 15.25 0.48 18.66
C LEU A 535 16.69 0.38 18.14
N ALA A 536 17.66 1.05 18.80
CA ALA A 536 19.07 0.99 18.44
C ALA A 536 19.62 -0.45 18.37
N GLY A 537 19.10 -1.38 19.20
CA GLY A 537 19.48 -2.79 19.12
C GLY A 537 19.10 -3.43 17.78
N PHE A 538 17.91 -3.11 17.25
CA PHE A 538 17.53 -3.55 15.91
C PHE A 538 18.41 -2.91 14.83
N GLU A 539 18.70 -1.61 14.93
CA GLU A 539 19.58 -0.91 13.97
C GLU A 539 21.01 -1.48 13.97
N ALA A 540 21.51 -1.95 15.11
CA ALA A 540 22.79 -2.63 15.24
C ALA A 540 22.76 -4.04 14.61
N LEU A 541 21.68 -4.81 14.83
CA LEU A 541 21.48 -6.11 14.15
C LEU A 541 21.52 -5.97 12.62
N LEU A 542 20.88 -4.93 12.06
CA LEU A 542 20.91 -4.68 10.61
C LEU A 542 22.33 -4.52 10.05
N ARG A 543 23.29 -4.13 10.89
CA ARG A 543 24.72 -3.93 10.57
C ARG A 543 25.60 -5.11 10.95
N GLY A 544 25.03 -6.21 11.44
CA GLY A 544 25.78 -7.39 11.86
C GLY A 544 26.56 -7.22 13.17
N LEU A 545 26.20 -6.23 14.00
CA LEU A 545 26.81 -6.06 15.32
C LEU A 545 26.27 -7.08 16.34
N GLU A 546 27.12 -7.40 17.31
CA GLU A 546 26.72 -8.15 18.51
C GLU A 546 25.79 -7.29 19.37
N VAL A 547 24.64 -7.84 19.78
CA VAL A 547 23.62 -7.11 20.54
C VAL A 547 23.20 -7.89 21.78
N HIS A 548 23.31 -7.25 22.94
CA HIS A 548 22.84 -7.76 24.24
C HIS A 548 21.56 -7.04 24.67
N CYS A 549 20.50 -7.82 24.91
CA CYS A 549 19.20 -7.30 25.34
C CYS A 549 18.98 -7.57 26.83
N TRP A 550 18.85 -6.51 27.61
CA TRP A 550 18.53 -6.56 29.04
C TRP A 550 17.03 -6.44 29.34
N GLY A 551 16.24 -6.14 28.31
CA GLY A 551 14.80 -6.31 28.30
C GLY A 551 14.36 -7.23 27.17
N LEU A 552 13.09 -7.16 26.80
CA LEU A 552 12.43 -7.96 25.76
C LEU A 552 11.89 -7.07 24.63
N PRO A 553 12.75 -6.31 23.90
CA PRO A 553 12.31 -5.62 22.68
C PRO A 553 11.78 -6.62 21.64
N PHE A 554 11.11 -6.13 20.59
CA PHE A 554 10.43 -7.00 19.61
C PHE A 554 11.37 -7.99 18.90
N TYR A 555 12.65 -7.65 18.78
CA TYR A 555 13.68 -8.43 18.12
C TYR A 555 14.46 -9.37 19.05
N ALA A 556 14.21 -9.35 20.37
CA ALA A 556 14.77 -10.29 21.34
C ALA A 556 13.95 -11.59 21.41
N GLY A 557 14.61 -12.69 21.73
CA GLY A 557 14.01 -14.03 21.89
C GLY A 557 13.96 -14.85 20.60
N TRP A 558 14.62 -14.41 19.52
CA TRP A 558 14.59 -15.08 18.21
C TRP A 558 15.94 -15.67 17.77
N GLY A 559 16.93 -15.72 18.67
CA GLY A 559 18.27 -16.25 18.37
C GLY A 559 19.27 -15.29 17.77
N LEU A 560 18.87 -14.03 17.55
CA LEU A 560 19.71 -13.00 16.93
C LEU A 560 20.43 -12.11 17.97
N THR A 561 20.10 -12.24 19.24
CA THR A 561 20.58 -11.39 20.34
C THR A 561 20.99 -12.23 21.55
N HIS A 562 21.89 -11.68 22.37
CA HIS A 562 22.21 -12.23 23.69
C HIS A 562 21.19 -11.69 24.71
N ASP A 563 20.15 -12.48 24.97
CA ASP A 563 19.03 -12.07 25.82
C ASP A 563 19.28 -12.41 27.29
N ARG A 564 19.11 -11.42 28.17
CA ARG A 564 19.19 -11.59 29.64
C ARG A 564 17.85 -11.93 30.27
N GLU A 565 16.77 -11.74 29.51
CA GLU A 565 15.40 -12.06 29.90
C GLU A 565 14.84 -13.09 28.92
N ARG A 566 13.95 -13.98 29.41
CA ARG A 566 13.32 -15.01 28.57
C ARG A 566 11.86 -14.64 28.29
N CYS A 567 11.42 -14.88 27.05
CA CYS A 567 10.01 -14.81 26.66
C CYS A 567 9.55 -16.19 26.20
N ASP A 568 8.71 -16.87 26.98
CA ASP A 568 8.26 -18.24 26.67
C ASP A 568 7.48 -18.36 25.35
N ARG A 569 6.95 -17.24 24.84
CA ARG A 569 6.23 -17.20 23.55
C ARG A 569 7.17 -17.14 22.34
N ARG A 570 8.44 -16.80 22.54
CA ARG A 570 9.44 -16.64 21.47
C ARG A 570 10.46 -17.76 21.57
N GLN A 571 10.18 -18.86 20.88
CA GLN A 571 10.99 -20.08 20.91
C GLN A 571 11.65 -20.39 19.56
N ARG A 572 11.21 -19.71 18.49
CA ARG A 572 11.69 -19.92 17.13
C ARG A 572 13.02 -19.18 16.92
N GLN A 573 13.93 -19.82 16.20
CA GLN A 573 15.14 -19.20 15.69
C GLN A 573 14.84 -18.56 14.32
N LEU A 574 15.26 -17.33 14.11
CA LEU A 574 15.08 -16.60 12.86
C LEU A 574 16.43 -16.18 12.27
N SER A 575 16.51 -16.15 10.96
CA SER A 575 17.55 -15.39 10.27
C SER A 575 17.27 -13.89 10.36
N LEU A 576 18.32 -13.08 10.22
CA LEU A 576 18.18 -11.62 10.24
C LEU A 576 17.24 -11.13 9.12
N ASP A 577 17.28 -11.77 7.94
CA ASP A 577 16.45 -11.37 6.80
C ASP A 577 14.97 -11.70 7.01
N GLU A 578 14.65 -12.76 7.76
CA GLU A 578 13.27 -13.04 8.17
C GLU A 578 12.76 -12.00 9.18
N LEU A 579 13.58 -11.62 10.16
CA LEU A 579 13.27 -10.53 11.08
C LEU A 579 13.03 -9.21 10.32
N VAL A 580 13.90 -8.89 9.36
CA VAL A 580 13.77 -7.71 8.49
C VAL A 580 12.48 -7.76 7.68
N HIS A 581 12.16 -8.89 7.08
CA HIS A 581 10.94 -9.04 6.28
C HIS A 581 9.70 -8.76 7.12
N ALA A 582 9.59 -9.42 8.28
CA ALA A 582 8.46 -9.23 9.17
C ALA A 582 8.37 -7.78 9.69
N ALA A 583 9.50 -7.21 10.14
CA ALA A 583 9.53 -5.93 10.83
C ALA A 583 9.48 -4.72 9.88
N LEU A 584 10.02 -4.80 8.67
CA LEU A 584 10.13 -3.66 7.74
C LEU A 584 9.27 -3.79 6.48
N ILE A 585 8.78 -4.98 6.13
CA ILE A 585 7.97 -5.17 4.92
C ILE A 585 6.50 -5.45 5.29
N ASP A 586 6.26 -6.40 6.19
CA ASP A 586 4.91 -6.92 6.45
C ASP A 586 4.14 -6.15 7.52
N TYR A 587 4.83 -5.72 8.58
CA TYR A 587 4.20 -5.13 9.77
C TYR A 587 3.88 -3.62 9.64
N PRO A 588 4.83 -2.76 9.21
CA PRO A 588 4.58 -1.34 9.10
C PRO A 588 3.87 -0.98 7.81
N ARG A 589 3.19 0.17 7.84
CA ARG A 589 2.65 0.84 6.65
C ARG A 589 3.50 2.04 6.34
N TYR A 590 3.75 2.26 5.06
CA TYR A 590 4.47 3.44 4.59
C TYR A 590 3.55 4.31 3.76
N VAL A 591 3.66 5.63 3.92
CA VAL A 591 2.86 6.59 3.17
C VAL A 591 3.76 7.69 2.63
N SER A 592 3.71 7.90 1.32
CA SER A 592 4.43 9.00 0.65
C SER A 592 3.95 10.34 1.19
N ARG A 593 4.91 11.21 1.53
CA ARG A 593 4.63 12.57 2.03
C ARG A 593 4.01 13.47 0.98
N GLU A 594 4.33 13.23 -0.28
CA GLU A 594 3.90 14.03 -1.42
C GLU A 594 2.51 13.62 -1.90
N SER A 595 2.35 12.35 -2.28
CA SER A 595 1.08 11.85 -2.84
C SER A 595 0.05 11.49 -1.76
N GLY A 596 0.48 11.18 -0.54
CA GLY A 596 -0.40 10.64 0.51
C GLY A 596 -0.85 9.19 0.28
N TRP A 597 -0.35 8.52 -0.76
CA TRP A 597 -0.60 7.11 -1.06
C TRP A 597 0.25 6.20 -0.21
N PHE A 598 -0.23 4.97 0.02
CA PHE A 598 0.64 3.93 0.54
C PHE A 598 1.79 3.65 -0.44
N ILE A 599 2.98 3.42 0.09
CA ILE A 599 4.19 3.10 -0.67
C ILE A 599 4.89 1.86 -0.07
N THR A 600 5.86 1.31 -0.78
CA THR A 600 6.70 0.22 -0.26
C THR A 600 7.81 0.77 0.66
N PRO A 601 8.44 -0.06 1.51
CA PRO A 601 9.60 0.38 2.28
C PRO A 601 10.76 0.87 1.42
N GLU A 602 10.97 0.30 0.23
CA GLU A 602 12.01 0.75 -0.71
C GLU A 602 11.73 2.18 -1.21
N GLN A 603 10.47 2.48 -1.55
CA GLN A 603 10.04 3.83 -1.90
C GLN A 603 10.11 4.77 -0.68
N ALA A 604 9.86 4.28 0.53
CA ALA A 604 10.02 5.09 1.73
C ALA A 604 11.49 5.46 1.98
N ILE A 605 12.43 4.58 1.63
CA ILE A 605 13.87 4.90 1.61
C ILE A 605 14.16 5.97 0.55
N ASP A 606 13.63 5.83 -0.67
CA ASP A 606 13.77 6.86 -1.72
C ASP A 606 13.33 8.24 -1.20
N ASP A 607 12.14 8.31 -0.60
CA ASP A 607 11.55 9.53 -0.05
C ASP A 607 12.42 10.10 1.09
N LEU A 608 12.97 9.26 1.97
CA LEU A 608 13.83 9.69 3.07
C LEU A 608 15.19 10.22 2.59
N VAL A 609 15.80 9.56 1.60
CA VAL A 609 17.07 9.99 1.00
C VAL A 609 16.89 11.32 0.29
N ALA A 610 15.85 11.44 -0.55
CA ALA A 610 15.53 12.68 -1.26
C ALA A 610 15.25 13.83 -0.27
N TRP A 611 14.54 13.55 0.83
CA TRP A 611 14.29 14.53 1.87
C TRP A 611 15.56 14.96 2.60
N ARG A 612 16.47 14.04 2.90
CA ARG A 612 17.77 14.37 3.53
C ARG A 612 18.61 15.29 2.64
N ALA A 613 18.56 15.10 1.33
CA ALA A 613 19.28 15.93 0.36
C ALA A 613 18.62 17.30 0.12
N ALA A 614 17.32 17.44 0.40
CA ALA A 614 16.60 18.69 0.20
C ALA A 614 16.99 19.76 1.24
N PRO A 615 16.97 21.06 0.89
CA PRO A 615 17.28 22.13 1.83
C PRO A 615 16.31 22.12 3.03
N PRO A 616 16.78 22.44 4.25
CA PRO A 616 15.95 22.39 5.46
C PRO A 616 14.75 23.31 5.31
N GLN A 617 13.54 22.75 5.39
CA GLN A 617 12.31 23.54 5.32
C GLN A 617 12.21 24.45 6.54
N ARG A 618 11.84 25.73 6.32
CA ARG A 618 11.56 26.66 7.43
C ARG A 618 10.43 26.10 8.30
N ARG A 619 10.67 26.03 9.60
CA ARG A 619 9.67 25.59 10.57
C ARG A 619 8.42 26.45 10.46
N THR A 620 7.27 25.81 10.43
CA THR A 620 5.98 26.51 10.48
C THR A 620 5.78 27.15 11.86
N LEU A 621 4.99 28.22 11.93
CA LEU A 621 4.61 28.87 13.21
C LEU A 621 3.98 27.87 14.19
N VAL A 622 3.23 26.90 13.68
CA VAL A 622 2.64 25.81 14.48
C VAL A 622 3.70 24.93 15.11
N GLN A 623 4.75 24.54 14.35
CA GLN A 623 5.88 23.76 14.88
C GLN A 623 6.65 24.52 15.96
N ALA A 624 6.86 25.83 15.77
CA ALA A 624 7.53 26.67 16.76
C ALA A 624 6.74 26.79 18.08
N LEU A 625 5.42 26.95 18.00
CA LEU A 625 4.52 27.06 19.15
C LEU A 625 4.32 25.71 19.89
N PHE A 626 4.13 24.61 19.16
CA PHE A 626 3.87 23.29 19.77
C PHE A 626 5.07 22.71 20.50
N ARG A 627 6.30 23.05 20.10
CA ARG A 627 7.54 22.64 20.79
C ARG A 627 7.56 23.11 22.26
N HIS A 628 6.90 24.22 22.56
CA HIS A 628 6.74 24.73 23.92
C HIS A 628 5.48 24.19 24.62
N TRP A 629 4.48 23.76 23.85
CA TRP A 629 3.21 23.24 24.38
C TRP A 629 3.36 21.87 25.06
N GLY A 630 4.31 21.04 24.62
CA GLY A 630 4.67 19.79 25.31
C GLY A 630 5.17 19.99 26.75
N ARG A 631 5.86 21.12 27.01
CA ARG A 631 6.33 21.49 28.37
C ARG A 631 5.18 21.95 29.27
N LEU A 632 4.18 22.61 28.71
CA LEU A 632 3.02 23.13 29.45
C LEU A 632 2.02 22.05 29.87
N ARG A 633 1.94 20.92 29.14
CA ARG A 633 0.98 19.84 29.42
C ARG A 633 1.47 18.82 30.46
N ARG A 634 2.72 18.94 30.93
CA ARG A 634 3.34 18.10 31.96
C ARG A 634 3.64 18.85 33.27
N ARG A 635 3.11 20.08 33.41
CA ARG A 635 2.93 20.73 34.72
C ARG A 635 1.60 20.28 35.30
#